data_AF-A0A9D1J3B8-F1
#
_entry.id   AF-A0A9D1J3B8-F1
#
_cell.length_a   1.000
_cell.length_b   1.000
_cell.length_c   1.000
_cell.angle_alpha   90.00
_cell.angle_beta   90.00
_cell.angle_gamma   90.00
#
_symmetry.space_group_name_H-M   'P 1'
#
loop_
_entity.id
_entity.type
_entity.pdbx_description
1 polymer ?
#
loop_
_entity_poly.entity_id
_entity_poly.type
_entity_poly.pdbx_seq_one_letter_code
_entity_poly.pdbx_strand_id
1 'polypeptide(L)'
;MIKKISNLFKKGNNDWLKVTVSIVISAVMVIFFSKTVASSYAFELPDTLTSGIGSNAERITLFEELDGDEQLNLVPYYATDEFNNKYTIYCLDKDKEWASGYTITKDSEPLNAGYSYIVQNGYPTRSLTGNDAYDNYLTQIAVWWYQDLSEGTNNLTTNQKNVIERSDYYRYIEPLINGAVNAKNNLSEAPTFNIMGGYDVNLSEDGQYLVTDYMNVVPYPGIDSFEFSISVNNAAALIEDEYGHILNNGSVLGSYKRFRLKIDLSKINDVRSIEVNAAVNYTLFEAYSYKSSNSLVQRAMPSVIATTVYQAQTGTRVDIPTGSLTISKIDNQTFEPLSGANIEVRNAYNNQVVASFTTNGSDYTINNLLPGKYKIIETSAPKGYYITESSSDVIIDTSSLETSTTIFNDPYNVRIRKVDSTTGAPVAGAVLKVLDSNNNEVYRFTSTNGYVSIPNLTEGTYSVEEVSAPDGYVLNTEVKKFTINSSNPNVTVDFEDEENEVIIEKRDASDKSMLSGATLRLVRVSDNSTIDEWTTTTSGHVVRGLAPGNYKVIETKAPSGYTLSSSEVTFTVTNNQTEPLTVTFYNSKNQVSIVKVDMETGARVSGATLQVTNSSGGVVDTFTTSDTPHVLSKLSPGTYYVRETKTPDGYVLDSEPVSFTISDSTTNLQVEFKNKKNEIRLGKIDKDTKEYVAGALLRLVDSNGDEVERFTSGSEPSVIKRGLKSGTYYLEELEAPDGYIRNTGRVTVTIKDTDDVVTYTIANKKTKVTISKVDSETGEPVSGVILEILDSNKKSLKTFTTTDSPTVISDLNEGTYYVREVKAADGYILDKSLHEFTLDSKTPEVNIEIENKPIILNLGKIDARTGEYISGATMQLNREDGDMNPITFVSSDSPYTVKRLSPGIYSLTEVEAPDGYVGTGSKITFEVLETGKVQTVNISNDVTTISVSNRKLVVDAEEGYKYRLETRDGVVVDEFKTTKEGYISDGLELGDYVLKQLDTPNGVIVNSNPIYFSVTDSNEVSVINYVNDFTKVEISKKDMANSEEIEGAHLVIRDSNGEVVEEWTSTDTPHYIEKLPVGSYTLTETIAPDGYVLNASTVTFEVLESGDIQSTTMFNSRLVEVPNTGSNATYIYLVGGLLIIIGGSLMYISYKNKNKKKSRKNI
;
A
#
# COMPACT_ATOMS: atom_id res chain seq x y z
N MET A 1 -70.05 9.25 26.21
CA MET A 1 -69.02 9.44 25.17
C MET A 1 -67.65 9.19 25.79
N ILE A 2 -66.59 8.70 25.16
CA ILE A 2 -66.31 7.92 23.92
C ILE A 2 -65.02 7.15 24.31
N LYS A 3 -65.01 5.84 24.57
CA LYS A 3 -65.01 4.68 23.66
C LYS A 3 -63.97 4.75 22.52
N LYS A 4 -62.76 4.22 22.77
CA LYS A 4 -61.52 4.28 21.94
C LYS A 4 -60.92 5.70 21.90
N ILE A 5 -59.61 5.90 21.77
CA ILE A 5 -58.46 5.03 21.40
C ILE A 5 -57.44 5.11 22.57
N SER A 6 -57.10 4.01 23.26
CA SER A 6 -55.96 3.11 22.98
C SER A 6 -54.60 3.85 22.89
N ASN A 7 -53.55 3.53 23.67
CA ASN A 7 -53.24 2.25 24.33
C ASN A 7 -52.40 2.41 25.64
N LEU A 8 -52.16 1.29 26.34
CA LEU A 8 -51.17 1.10 27.43
C LEU A 8 -51.42 1.77 28.81
N PHE A 9 -52.36 1.20 29.57
CA PHE A 9 -52.14 0.89 31.00
C PHE A 9 -51.15 -0.31 31.10
N LYS A 10 -50.46 -0.69 32.19
CA LYS A 10 -50.48 -0.46 33.66
C LYS A 10 -49.11 -0.98 34.19
N LYS A 11 -48.56 -0.68 35.37
CA LYS A 11 -48.98 0.09 36.56
C LYS A 11 -47.70 0.50 37.31
N GLY A 12 -47.48 1.77 37.62
CA GLY A 12 -46.29 2.24 38.33
C GLY A 12 -46.63 3.37 39.30
N ASN A 13 -46.42 3.11 40.60
CA ASN A 13 -46.65 4.00 41.75
C ASN A 13 -45.63 3.59 42.84
N ASN A 14 -45.11 4.46 43.69
CA ASN A 14 -45.17 5.93 43.77
C ASN A 14 -43.94 6.45 44.54
N ASP A 15 -43.75 7.77 44.54
CA ASP A 15 -42.68 8.48 45.25
C ASP A 15 -42.57 8.12 46.75
N TRP A 16 -41.33 8.11 47.26
CA TRP A 16 -41.04 8.23 48.69
C TRP A 16 -40.01 9.34 48.94
N LEU A 17 -40.33 10.23 49.87
CA LEU A 17 -39.54 11.40 50.21
C LEU A 17 -38.45 11.07 51.24
N LYS A 18 -37.29 11.73 51.16
CA LYS A 18 -36.28 11.70 52.22
C LYS A 18 -36.75 12.50 53.44
N VAL A 19 -36.46 12.03 54.65
CA VAL A 19 -35.54 12.72 55.60
C VAL A 19 -35.22 11.83 56.82
N THR A 20 -33.98 11.96 57.29
CA THR A 20 -33.34 11.28 58.41
C THR A 20 -33.95 11.63 59.78
N VAL A 21 -33.79 10.76 60.79
CA VAL A 21 -32.99 11.02 62.01
C VAL A 21 -32.89 9.74 62.87
N SER A 22 -31.74 9.54 63.51
CA SER A 22 -31.55 8.61 64.63
C SER A 22 -30.63 9.27 65.66
N ILE A 23 -30.95 9.13 66.95
CA ILE A 23 -30.16 9.38 68.18
C ILE A 23 -31.16 9.02 69.31
N VAL A 24 -31.01 7.94 70.08
CA VAL A 24 -29.98 7.62 71.11
C VAL A 24 -30.06 8.55 72.33
N ILE A 25 -30.46 8.00 73.48
CA ILE A 25 -29.83 8.16 74.81
C ILE A 25 -30.57 7.23 75.79
N SER A 26 -29.90 6.78 76.85
CA SER A 26 -30.37 5.71 77.73
C SER A 26 -30.50 6.13 79.20
N ALA A 27 -31.51 5.52 79.86
CA ALA A 27 -31.48 5.01 81.24
C ALA A 27 -31.62 5.95 82.46
N VAL A 28 -31.85 5.27 83.60
CA VAL A 28 -31.62 5.64 85.02
C VAL A 28 -32.82 6.16 85.85
N MET A 29 -33.33 5.26 86.71
CA MET A 29 -34.00 5.46 88.02
C MET A 29 -35.42 6.09 88.13
N VAL A 30 -36.20 5.92 89.23
CA VAL A 30 -36.45 4.76 90.14
C VAL A 30 -37.62 5.07 91.14
N ILE A 31 -38.27 4.03 91.69
CA ILE A 31 -39.04 3.97 92.97
C ILE A 31 -40.45 4.61 93.13
N PHE A 32 -41.33 3.85 93.84
CA PHE A 32 -42.64 4.18 94.48
C PHE A 32 -43.82 4.67 93.59
N PHE A 33 -45.10 4.55 93.99
CA PHE A 33 -45.71 4.17 95.29
C PHE A 33 -46.87 3.16 95.13
N SER A 34 -47.23 2.45 96.19
CA SER A 34 -48.33 1.47 96.25
C SER A 34 -49.72 2.09 96.50
N LYS A 35 -50.81 1.38 96.12
CA LYS A 35 -52.05 1.32 96.93
C LYS A 35 -53.02 0.17 96.61
N THR A 36 -53.51 -0.39 97.71
CA THR A 36 -54.65 -1.29 97.96
C THR A 36 -55.96 -1.02 97.20
N VAL A 37 -56.74 -2.09 96.95
CA VAL A 37 -58.07 -2.34 97.58
C VAL A 37 -58.19 -3.86 97.86
N ALA A 38 -59.02 -4.28 98.81
CA ALA A 38 -59.27 -5.68 99.16
C ALA A 38 -60.77 -6.04 99.07
N SER A 39 -61.11 -7.32 99.00
CA SER A 39 -62.44 -7.83 99.37
C SER A 39 -62.39 -9.29 99.80
N SER A 40 -62.64 -9.55 101.08
CA SER A 40 -62.90 -10.87 101.64
C SER A 40 -64.35 -11.29 101.39
N TYR A 41 -64.58 -12.54 101.01
CA TYR A 41 -65.88 -13.19 101.14
C TYR A 41 -65.70 -14.60 101.70
N ALA A 42 -65.96 -14.74 103.01
CA ALA A 42 -66.35 -16.02 103.57
C ALA A 42 -67.82 -16.29 103.20
N PHE A 43 -68.18 -17.55 103.02
CA PHE A 43 -69.57 -17.98 102.81
C PHE A 43 -69.87 -19.08 103.82
N GLU A 44 -70.91 -18.87 104.63
CA GLU A 44 -71.28 -19.79 105.69
C GLU A 44 -71.94 -21.06 105.12
N LEU A 45 -71.61 -22.22 105.68
CA LEU A 45 -72.35 -23.46 105.41
C LEU A 45 -73.65 -23.44 106.23
N PRO A 46 -74.80 -23.89 105.67
CA PRO A 46 -76.00 -24.05 106.47
C PRO A 46 -75.88 -25.22 107.45
N ASP A 47 -76.01 -24.94 108.74
CA ASP A 47 -76.31 -25.97 109.74
C ASP A 47 -77.61 -26.70 109.38
N THR A 48 -77.61 -28.04 109.39
CA THR A 48 -78.71 -28.87 109.94
C THR A 48 -78.40 -30.37 109.80
N LEU A 49 -77.65 -30.94 110.75
CA LEU A 49 -77.80 -32.36 111.17
C LEU A 49 -77.11 -32.67 112.51
N THR A 50 -77.12 -31.72 113.43
CA THR A 50 -76.42 -31.76 114.74
C THR A 50 -77.34 -32.10 115.91
N SER A 51 -78.19 -33.13 115.76
CA SER A 51 -78.89 -33.75 116.91
C SER A 51 -77.93 -34.69 117.66
N GLY A 52 -76.88 -34.11 118.24
CA GLY A 52 -75.74 -34.85 118.78
C GLY A 52 -74.59 -33.92 119.17
N ILE A 53 -74.85 -32.92 120.01
CA ILE A 53 -73.81 -32.06 120.57
C ILE A 53 -72.95 -32.90 121.53
N GLY A 54 -71.76 -33.29 121.07
CA GLY A 54 -70.74 -33.88 121.94
C GLY A 54 -70.27 -32.83 122.95
N SER A 55 -70.50 -33.09 124.24
CA SER A 55 -70.16 -32.13 125.28
C SER A 55 -68.70 -32.27 125.71
N ASN A 56 -67.98 -31.15 125.67
CA ASN A 56 -66.76 -30.94 126.45
C ASN A 56 -67.12 -30.59 127.91
N ALA A 57 -68.08 -31.30 128.49
CA ALA A 57 -68.45 -31.12 129.89
C ALA A 57 -67.28 -31.56 130.77
N GLU A 58 -66.82 -30.69 131.67
CA GLU A 58 -65.78 -31.06 132.62
C GLU A 58 -66.37 -31.89 133.77
N ARG A 59 -67.69 -31.81 133.96
CA ARG A 59 -68.42 -32.41 135.09
C ARG A 59 -69.74 -33.02 134.67
N ILE A 60 -70.03 -34.21 135.18
CA ILE A 60 -71.33 -34.89 135.03
C ILE A 60 -71.80 -35.42 136.39
N THR A 61 -73.12 -35.46 136.63
CA THR A 61 -73.73 -35.95 137.87
C THR A 61 -74.48 -37.25 137.59
N LEU A 62 -74.16 -38.29 138.36
CA LEU A 62 -74.69 -39.64 138.23
C LEU A 62 -76.11 -39.78 138.77
N PHE A 63 -76.95 -40.55 138.09
CA PHE A 63 -78.32 -40.87 138.48
C PHE A 63 -78.65 -42.34 138.20
N GLU A 64 -79.83 -42.77 138.65
CA GLU A 64 -80.36 -44.13 138.55
C GLU A 64 -81.85 -44.05 138.15
N GLU A 65 -82.31 -44.96 137.30
CA GLU A 65 -83.65 -44.89 136.67
C GLU A 65 -84.52 -46.07 137.14
N LEU A 66 -85.47 -45.80 138.04
CA LEU A 66 -86.14 -46.84 138.85
C LEU A 66 -87.03 -47.84 138.07
N ASP A 67 -87.40 -47.55 136.82
CA ASP A 67 -88.25 -48.42 135.98
C ASP A 67 -87.43 -49.47 135.21
N GLY A 68 -86.75 -50.37 135.94
CA GLY A 68 -86.01 -51.51 135.40
C GLY A 68 -86.83 -52.82 135.33
N ASP A 69 -86.44 -53.76 134.48
CA ASP A 69 -87.11 -55.08 134.37
C ASP A 69 -86.65 -56.01 135.52
N GLU A 70 -87.54 -56.25 136.48
CA GLU A 70 -87.32 -57.11 137.65
C GLU A 70 -86.92 -58.56 137.28
N GLN A 71 -87.24 -59.06 136.08
CA GLN A 71 -86.84 -60.42 135.68
C GLN A 71 -85.35 -60.54 135.31
N LEU A 72 -84.69 -59.42 135.03
CA LEU A 72 -83.29 -59.37 134.59
C LEU A 72 -82.37 -58.67 135.59
N ASN A 73 -82.93 -57.91 136.53
CA ASN A 73 -82.20 -57.22 137.60
C ASN A 73 -81.11 -56.28 137.04
N LEU A 74 -81.50 -55.51 136.01
CA LEU A 74 -80.65 -54.55 135.29
C LEU A 74 -81.36 -53.21 135.21
N VAL A 75 -80.74 -52.18 135.80
CA VAL A 75 -81.19 -50.78 135.75
C VAL A 75 -80.23 -50.00 134.85
N PRO A 76 -80.70 -49.27 133.83
CA PRO A 76 -79.85 -48.43 133.01
C PRO A 76 -79.43 -47.18 133.79
N TYR A 77 -78.16 -46.81 133.64
CA TYR A 77 -77.60 -45.64 134.31
C TYR A 77 -77.43 -44.46 133.36
N TYR A 78 -77.64 -43.25 133.91
CA TYR A 78 -77.50 -42.00 133.18
C TYR A 78 -76.83 -40.93 134.03
N ALA A 79 -76.31 -39.90 133.37
CA ALA A 79 -75.82 -38.69 134.02
C ALA A 79 -76.39 -37.45 133.34
N THR A 80 -76.38 -36.32 134.04
CA THR A 80 -76.52 -35.01 133.40
C THR A 80 -75.22 -34.24 133.52
N ASP A 81 -74.84 -33.50 132.47
CA ASP A 81 -73.77 -32.51 132.58
C ASP A 81 -74.24 -31.25 133.33
N GLU A 82 -73.30 -30.31 133.48
CA GLU A 82 -73.53 -28.96 134.00
C GLU A 82 -74.45 -28.06 133.13
N PHE A 83 -74.94 -28.58 132.00
CA PHE A 83 -75.93 -27.96 131.12
C PHE A 83 -77.29 -28.70 131.10
N ASN A 84 -77.47 -29.71 131.97
CA ASN A 84 -78.63 -30.61 132.07
C ASN A 84 -78.88 -31.54 130.87
N ASN A 85 -77.90 -31.77 129.99
CA ASN A 85 -78.02 -32.77 128.93
C ASN A 85 -77.97 -34.18 129.53
N LYS A 86 -78.98 -35.03 129.30
CA LYS A 86 -79.02 -36.42 129.77
C LYS A 86 -78.18 -37.31 128.85
N TYR A 87 -77.21 -38.01 129.41
CA TYR A 87 -76.38 -39.00 128.71
C TYR A 87 -76.60 -40.40 129.29
N THR A 88 -76.71 -41.39 128.42
CA THR A 88 -76.44 -42.79 128.78
C THR A 88 -74.96 -42.90 129.15
N ILE A 89 -74.64 -43.69 130.18
CA ILE A 89 -73.25 -43.82 130.67
C ILE A 89 -72.89 -45.28 130.97
N TYR A 90 -71.61 -45.60 130.81
CA TYR A 90 -71.08 -46.94 130.96
C TYR A 90 -70.05 -47.02 132.08
N CYS A 91 -70.21 -47.99 132.98
CA CYS A 91 -69.27 -48.32 134.03
C CYS A 91 -67.92 -48.79 133.46
N LEU A 92 -66.82 -48.32 134.07
CA LEU A 92 -65.44 -48.77 133.80
C LEU A 92 -64.77 -49.48 134.99
N ASP A 93 -65.46 -49.61 136.14
CA ASP A 93 -64.94 -50.24 137.36
C ASP A 93 -65.89 -51.37 137.81
N LYS A 94 -65.65 -52.60 137.33
CA LYS A 94 -66.55 -53.77 137.44
C LYS A 94 -66.92 -54.18 138.87
N ASP A 95 -66.03 -53.93 139.83
CA ASP A 95 -66.10 -54.46 141.20
C ASP A 95 -66.67 -53.45 142.22
N LYS A 96 -67.39 -52.42 141.76
CA LYS A 96 -68.00 -51.37 142.58
C LYS A 96 -69.50 -51.26 142.30
N GLU A 97 -70.28 -50.96 143.32
CA GLU A 97 -71.72 -50.68 143.19
C GLU A 97 -71.98 -49.27 142.64
N TRP A 98 -73.16 -49.08 142.03
CA TRP A 98 -73.57 -47.78 141.50
C TRP A 98 -73.81 -46.75 142.62
N ALA A 99 -73.49 -45.49 142.35
CA ALA A 99 -73.60 -44.40 143.31
C ALA A 99 -74.37 -43.21 142.72
N SER A 100 -75.70 -43.26 142.81
CA SER A 100 -76.60 -42.18 142.39
C SER A 100 -76.37 -40.90 143.21
N GLY A 101 -76.49 -39.73 142.58
CA GLY A 101 -76.35 -38.40 143.18
C GLY A 101 -74.92 -37.82 143.23
N TYR A 102 -73.90 -38.53 142.71
CA TYR A 102 -72.51 -38.05 142.75
C TYR A 102 -72.10 -37.28 141.49
N THR A 103 -71.55 -36.08 141.66
CA THR A 103 -70.85 -35.36 140.57
C THR A 103 -69.41 -35.87 140.43
N ILE A 104 -69.04 -36.24 139.21
CA ILE A 104 -67.72 -36.74 138.80
C ILE A 104 -67.12 -35.86 137.70
N THR A 105 -65.79 -35.85 137.58
CA THR A 105 -65.04 -34.97 136.68
C THR A 105 -64.37 -35.75 135.56
N LYS A 106 -64.26 -35.13 134.37
CA LYS A 106 -63.57 -35.65 133.19
C LYS A 106 -62.09 -35.96 133.49
N ASP A 107 -61.55 -37.00 132.88
CA ASP A 107 -60.10 -37.27 132.85
C ASP A 107 -59.40 -36.38 131.81
N SER A 108 -58.13 -36.02 132.06
CA SER A 108 -57.38 -35.09 131.21
C SER A 108 -56.95 -35.70 129.86
N GLU A 109 -56.87 -37.03 129.79
CA GLU A 109 -56.50 -37.77 128.59
C GLU A 109 -57.74 -38.52 128.05
N PRO A 110 -57.93 -38.62 126.72
CA PRO A 110 -58.97 -39.44 126.16
C PRO A 110 -58.72 -40.93 126.43
N LEU A 111 -59.81 -41.69 126.45
CA LEU A 111 -59.75 -43.14 126.31
C LEU A 111 -59.27 -43.49 124.89
N ASN A 112 -58.54 -44.59 124.75
CA ASN A 112 -58.02 -45.00 123.45
C ASN A 112 -59.14 -45.21 122.42
N ALA A 113 -58.82 -45.10 121.12
CA ALA A 113 -59.78 -45.07 120.02
C ALA A 113 -60.78 -46.25 119.95
N GLY A 114 -60.49 -47.39 120.59
CA GLY A 114 -61.45 -48.47 120.73
C GLY A 114 -62.67 -48.11 121.57
N TYR A 115 -62.51 -47.31 122.63
CA TYR A 115 -63.63 -46.79 123.41
C TYR A 115 -64.47 -45.78 122.59
N SER A 116 -63.81 -44.89 121.83
CA SER A 116 -64.50 -44.02 120.86
C SER A 116 -65.33 -44.85 119.87
N TYR A 117 -64.78 -45.95 119.34
CA TYR A 117 -65.47 -46.83 118.42
C TYR A 117 -66.71 -47.49 119.04
N ILE A 118 -66.63 -47.98 120.29
CA ILE A 118 -67.78 -48.57 121.00
C ILE A 118 -68.87 -47.52 121.23
N VAL A 119 -68.52 -46.30 121.63
CA VAL A 119 -69.49 -45.21 121.80
C VAL A 119 -70.15 -44.81 120.47
N GLN A 120 -69.40 -44.83 119.35
CA GLN A 120 -69.93 -44.51 118.02
C GLN A 120 -70.82 -45.63 117.43
N ASN A 121 -70.62 -46.89 117.82
CA ASN A 121 -71.29 -48.05 117.19
C ASN A 121 -72.23 -48.83 118.11
N GLY A 122 -72.21 -48.59 119.42
CA GLY A 122 -73.14 -49.12 120.41
C GLY A 122 -74.25 -48.14 120.80
N TYR A 123 -75.02 -48.52 121.81
CA TYR A 123 -76.13 -47.72 122.32
C TYR A 123 -75.63 -46.43 123.02
N PRO A 124 -76.40 -45.32 123.00
CA PRO A 124 -77.63 -45.05 122.26
C PRO A 124 -77.37 -44.58 120.81
N THR A 125 -76.12 -44.29 120.45
CA THR A 125 -75.70 -43.82 119.11
C THR A 125 -76.21 -44.75 118.01
N ARG A 126 -76.25 -46.05 118.30
CA ARG A 126 -76.79 -47.09 117.43
C ARG A 126 -77.46 -48.18 118.27
N SER A 127 -78.75 -48.41 118.02
CA SER A 127 -79.45 -49.59 118.54
C SER A 127 -78.87 -50.88 117.92
N LEU A 128 -78.77 -51.92 118.74
CA LEU A 128 -78.20 -53.23 118.41
C LEU A 128 -79.31 -54.25 118.14
N THR A 129 -80.28 -54.36 119.05
CA THR A 129 -81.37 -55.36 119.03
C THR A 129 -82.75 -54.74 118.79
N GLY A 130 -82.90 -53.42 118.99
CA GLY A 130 -84.19 -52.73 118.96
C GLY A 130 -84.90 -52.68 120.32
N ASN A 131 -84.19 -52.97 121.42
CA ASN A 131 -84.67 -52.79 122.79
C ASN A 131 -83.60 -52.06 123.61
N ASP A 132 -83.89 -50.84 124.04
CA ASP A 132 -82.96 -49.90 124.67
C ASP A 132 -82.31 -50.44 125.96
N ALA A 133 -83.03 -51.19 126.78
CA ALA A 133 -82.49 -51.78 128.01
C ALA A 133 -81.51 -52.92 127.71
N TYR A 134 -81.84 -53.79 126.74
CA TYR A 134 -80.92 -54.81 126.24
C TYR A 134 -79.73 -54.19 125.52
N ASP A 135 -79.93 -53.16 124.70
CA ASP A 135 -78.88 -52.50 123.92
C ASP A 135 -77.90 -51.74 124.81
N ASN A 136 -78.39 -51.08 125.87
CA ASN A 136 -77.57 -50.53 126.94
C ASN A 136 -76.73 -51.64 127.60
N TYR A 137 -77.36 -52.73 128.05
CA TYR A 137 -76.65 -53.82 128.72
C TYR A 137 -75.61 -54.51 127.83
N LEU A 138 -75.94 -54.80 126.57
CA LEU A 138 -75.00 -55.39 125.60
C LEU A 138 -73.83 -54.45 125.31
N THR A 139 -74.07 -53.13 125.24
CA THR A 139 -73.01 -52.12 125.11
C THR A 139 -72.16 -52.04 126.38
N GLN A 140 -72.75 -52.16 127.57
CA GLN A 140 -72.02 -52.22 128.85
C GLN A 140 -71.13 -53.48 128.94
N ILE A 141 -71.63 -54.64 128.51
CA ILE A 141 -70.85 -55.87 128.39
C ILE A 141 -69.73 -55.69 127.35
N ALA A 142 -70.00 -55.02 126.22
CA ALA A 142 -68.98 -54.71 125.21
C ALA A 142 -67.87 -53.82 125.78
N VAL A 143 -68.20 -52.75 126.52
CA VAL A 143 -67.23 -51.89 127.21
C VAL A 143 -66.36 -52.69 128.19
N TRP A 144 -66.95 -53.56 129.00
CA TRP A 144 -66.22 -54.39 129.97
C TRP A 144 -65.38 -55.51 129.34
N TRP A 145 -65.87 -56.16 128.28
CA TRP A 145 -65.12 -57.20 127.57
C TRP A 145 -63.99 -56.59 126.74
N TYR A 146 -64.23 -55.44 126.10
CA TYR A 146 -63.17 -54.67 125.46
C TYR A 146 -62.11 -54.20 126.47
N GLN A 147 -62.53 -53.75 127.66
CA GLN A 147 -61.61 -53.42 128.74
C GLN A 147 -60.72 -54.61 129.11
N ASP A 148 -61.31 -55.80 129.38
CA ASP A 148 -60.54 -57.02 129.69
C ASP A 148 -59.54 -57.36 128.56
N LEU A 149 -59.96 -57.29 127.29
CA LEU A 149 -59.08 -57.53 126.14
C LEU A 149 -57.98 -56.46 125.96
N SER A 150 -58.27 -55.20 126.33
CA SER A 150 -57.37 -54.06 126.10
C SER A 150 -56.39 -53.80 127.25
N GLU A 151 -56.72 -54.23 128.47
CA GLU A 151 -55.90 -54.21 129.70
C GLU A 151 -55.21 -55.57 129.97
N GLY A 152 -55.70 -56.67 129.39
CA GLY A 152 -55.12 -58.02 129.55
C GLY A 152 -55.69 -58.85 130.72
N THR A 153 -56.88 -58.49 131.21
CA THR A 153 -57.57 -59.08 132.36
C THR A 153 -58.69 -60.05 131.94
N ASN A 154 -59.27 -60.81 132.87
CA ASN A 154 -60.30 -61.82 132.58
C ASN A 154 -61.36 -61.86 133.70
N ASN A 155 -61.77 -60.68 134.15
CA ASN A 155 -62.48 -60.48 135.41
C ASN A 155 -64.01 -60.55 135.27
N LEU A 156 -64.53 -60.70 134.05
CA LEU A 156 -65.95 -61.01 133.82
C LEU A 156 -66.42 -62.20 134.68
N THR A 157 -67.50 -62.01 135.44
CA THR A 157 -68.11 -63.04 136.30
C THR A 157 -68.68 -64.21 135.47
N THR A 158 -68.94 -65.35 136.11
CA THR A 158 -69.55 -66.52 135.44
C THR A 158 -70.87 -66.17 134.75
N ASN A 159 -71.70 -65.29 135.33
CA ASN A 159 -72.96 -64.87 134.70
C ASN A 159 -72.72 -63.98 133.47
N GLN A 160 -71.75 -63.06 133.52
CA GLN A 160 -71.40 -62.23 132.35
C GLN A 160 -70.77 -63.07 131.23
N LYS A 161 -69.92 -64.06 131.57
CA LYS A 161 -69.39 -65.05 130.62
C LYS A 161 -70.50 -65.89 129.99
N ASN A 162 -71.46 -66.40 130.78
CA ASN A 162 -72.63 -67.11 130.28
C ASN A 162 -73.53 -66.25 129.36
N VAL A 163 -73.56 -64.92 129.53
CA VAL A 163 -74.27 -63.99 128.63
C VAL A 163 -73.54 -63.83 127.30
N ILE A 164 -72.21 -63.74 127.32
CA ILE A 164 -71.38 -63.71 126.11
C ILE A 164 -71.46 -65.05 125.36
N GLU A 165 -71.47 -66.18 126.08
CA GLU A 165 -71.57 -67.53 125.50
C GLU A 165 -72.99 -67.88 124.96
N ARG A 166 -74.00 -67.02 125.14
CA ARG A 166 -75.29 -67.15 124.45
C ARG A 166 -75.18 -66.63 123.01
N SER A 167 -75.39 -67.52 122.05
CA SER A 167 -75.44 -67.26 120.59
C SER A 167 -76.19 -65.98 120.20
N ASP A 168 -77.31 -65.73 120.87
CA ASP A 168 -78.29 -64.74 120.46
C ASP A 168 -77.85 -63.31 120.82
N TYR A 169 -76.95 -63.18 121.81
CA TYR A 169 -76.34 -61.93 122.24
C TYR A 169 -74.93 -61.74 121.70
N TYR A 170 -74.13 -62.81 121.59
CA TYR A 170 -72.76 -62.78 121.08
C TYR A 170 -72.63 -62.01 119.76
N ARG A 171 -73.56 -62.28 118.81
CA ARG A 171 -73.61 -61.68 117.46
C ARG A 171 -73.70 -60.14 117.44
N TYR A 172 -74.12 -59.52 118.54
CA TYR A 172 -74.23 -58.07 118.67
C TYR A 172 -73.01 -57.42 119.34
N ILE A 173 -72.34 -58.16 120.23
CA ILE A 173 -71.17 -57.66 120.96
C ILE A 173 -69.88 -57.87 120.15
N GLU A 174 -69.72 -59.02 119.49
CA GLU A 174 -68.52 -59.35 118.70
C GLU A 174 -68.13 -58.26 117.67
N PRO A 175 -69.05 -57.66 116.89
CA PRO A 175 -68.70 -56.58 115.96
C PRO A 175 -68.17 -55.31 116.65
N LEU A 176 -68.67 -54.99 117.85
CA LEU A 176 -68.19 -53.85 118.64
C LEU A 176 -66.77 -54.10 119.14
N ILE A 177 -66.51 -55.30 119.67
CA ILE A 177 -65.19 -55.72 120.16
C ILE A 177 -64.16 -55.71 119.03
N ASN A 178 -64.45 -56.38 117.91
CA ASN A 178 -63.52 -56.50 116.80
C ASN A 178 -63.21 -55.13 116.16
N GLY A 179 -64.23 -54.27 116.01
CA GLY A 179 -64.03 -52.90 115.55
C GLY A 179 -63.23 -52.04 116.54
N ALA A 180 -63.46 -52.18 117.84
CA ALA A 180 -62.72 -51.44 118.88
C ALA A 180 -61.24 -51.85 118.98
N VAL A 181 -60.93 -53.14 118.81
CA VAL A 181 -59.54 -53.62 118.72
C VAL A 181 -58.86 -53.05 117.47
N ASN A 182 -59.53 -53.09 116.31
CA ASN A 182 -58.99 -52.52 115.07
C ASN A 182 -58.80 -50.99 115.17
N ALA A 183 -59.73 -50.26 115.80
CA ALA A 183 -59.61 -48.82 116.01
C ALA A 183 -58.42 -48.46 116.91
N LYS A 184 -58.23 -49.16 118.04
CA LYS A 184 -57.06 -48.99 118.91
C LYS A 184 -55.74 -49.25 118.19
N ASN A 185 -55.70 -50.26 117.32
CA ASN A 185 -54.48 -50.58 116.57
C ASN A 185 -54.20 -49.53 115.48
N ASN A 186 -55.21 -49.18 114.67
CA ASN A 186 -55.03 -48.29 113.52
C ASN A 186 -54.84 -46.82 113.91
N LEU A 187 -55.43 -46.34 115.01
CA LEU A 187 -55.31 -44.95 115.48
C LEU A 187 -54.37 -44.83 116.69
N SER A 188 -53.34 -45.67 116.75
CA SER A 188 -52.31 -45.64 117.81
C SER A 188 -51.20 -44.62 117.56
N GLU A 189 -51.07 -44.12 116.32
CA GLU A 189 -50.11 -43.09 115.92
C GLU A 189 -50.84 -41.89 115.26
N ALA A 190 -50.21 -40.72 115.27
CA ALA A 190 -50.77 -39.52 114.66
C ALA A 190 -50.84 -39.66 113.12
N PRO A 191 -51.99 -39.35 112.48
CA PRO A 191 -52.12 -39.49 111.03
C PRO A 191 -51.09 -38.68 110.23
N THR A 192 -50.48 -39.34 109.26
CA THR A 192 -49.49 -38.76 108.35
C THR A 192 -50.16 -38.29 107.06
N PHE A 193 -49.56 -37.32 106.37
CA PHE A 193 -50.07 -36.80 105.10
C PHE A 193 -48.96 -36.81 104.04
N ASN A 194 -49.32 -37.17 102.81
CA ASN A 194 -48.40 -37.18 101.66
C ASN A 194 -49.04 -36.49 100.46
N ILE A 195 -48.23 -35.83 99.64
CA ILE A 195 -48.63 -35.35 98.31
C ILE A 195 -48.45 -36.51 97.32
N MET A 196 -49.54 -37.16 96.92
CA MET A 196 -49.48 -38.16 95.84
C MET A 196 -49.13 -37.46 94.52
N GLY A 197 -48.23 -38.08 93.76
CA GLY A 197 -47.39 -37.45 92.74
C GLY A 197 -45.91 -37.53 93.13
N GLY A 198 -45.58 -37.23 94.39
CA GLY A 198 -44.26 -37.50 94.96
C GLY A 198 -43.11 -36.80 94.24
N TYR A 199 -41.99 -37.51 94.06
CA TYR A 199 -40.79 -37.03 93.35
C TYR A 199 -40.87 -37.29 91.83
N ASP A 200 -41.64 -38.29 91.41
CA ASP A 200 -41.75 -38.77 90.03
C ASP A 200 -42.94 -38.10 89.28
N VAL A 201 -43.10 -36.79 89.46
CA VAL A 201 -44.17 -36.02 88.83
C VAL A 201 -43.81 -35.73 87.37
N ASN A 202 -44.55 -36.32 86.42
CA ASN A 202 -44.32 -36.05 85.00
C ASN A 202 -44.58 -34.57 84.68
N LEU A 203 -43.70 -33.98 83.87
CA LEU A 203 -43.88 -32.66 83.25
C LEU A 203 -44.16 -32.82 81.76
N SER A 204 -45.15 -32.07 81.28
CA SER A 204 -45.57 -32.03 79.87
C SER A 204 -45.77 -30.60 79.39
N GLU A 205 -45.72 -30.38 78.09
CA GLU A 205 -45.77 -29.07 77.46
C GLU A 205 -47.20 -28.54 77.32
N ASP A 206 -47.41 -27.29 77.74
CA ASP A 206 -48.60 -26.49 77.46
C ASP A 206 -48.17 -25.12 76.87
N GLY A 207 -47.63 -25.15 75.65
CA GLY A 207 -47.30 -23.99 74.82
C GLY A 207 -46.08 -23.18 75.29
N GLN A 208 -46.26 -22.34 76.31
CA GLN A 208 -45.18 -21.62 77.00
C GLN A 208 -45.01 -22.07 78.46
N TYR A 209 -45.73 -23.11 78.87
CA TYR A 209 -45.69 -23.65 80.22
C TYR A 209 -45.22 -25.10 80.22
N LEU A 210 -44.56 -25.51 81.30
CA LEU A 210 -44.52 -26.93 81.69
C LEU A 210 -45.60 -27.16 82.73
N VAL A 211 -46.48 -28.12 82.51
CA VAL A 211 -47.54 -28.52 83.45
C VAL A 211 -47.24 -29.88 84.06
N THR A 212 -47.52 -30.02 85.35
CA THR A 212 -47.44 -31.33 86.01
C THR A 212 -48.71 -32.14 85.77
N ASP A 213 -48.61 -33.45 86.01
CA ASP A 213 -49.77 -34.26 86.41
C ASP A 213 -50.50 -33.65 87.63
N TYR A 214 -51.77 -34.06 87.81
CA TYR A 214 -52.60 -33.66 88.94
C TYR A 214 -52.23 -34.42 90.22
N MET A 215 -51.73 -33.69 91.20
CA MET A 215 -51.39 -34.14 92.55
C MET A 215 -52.55 -33.96 93.53
N ASN A 216 -52.56 -34.69 94.65
CA ASN A 216 -53.43 -34.40 95.80
C ASN A 216 -52.78 -34.77 97.14
N VAL A 217 -53.30 -34.18 98.23
CA VAL A 217 -52.91 -34.54 99.60
C VAL A 217 -53.78 -35.70 100.10
N VAL A 218 -53.16 -36.71 100.69
CA VAL A 218 -53.84 -37.95 101.16
C VAL A 218 -53.39 -38.32 102.58
N PRO A 219 -54.33 -38.66 103.49
CA PRO A 219 -54.03 -39.10 104.86
C PRO A 219 -53.68 -40.60 104.93
N TYR A 220 -52.86 -40.97 105.91
CA TYR A 220 -52.64 -42.35 106.31
C TYR A 220 -52.44 -42.47 107.84
N PRO A 221 -53.24 -43.28 108.56
CA PRO A 221 -54.42 -44.01 108.09
C PRO A 221 -55.61 -43.08 107.77
N GLY A 222 -56.67 -43.63 107.16
CA GLY A 222 -57.73 -42.85 106.51
C GLY A 222 -58.51 -41.92 107.46
N ILE A 223 -58.42 -40.62 107.19
CA ILE A 223 -59.27 -39.58 107.77
C ILE A 223 -60.31 -39.16 106.72
N ASP A 224 -61.58 -39.15 107.08
CA ASP A 224 -62.67 -38.78 106.15
C ASP A 224 -62.82 -37.26 105.94
N SER A 225 -62.28 -36.42 106.85
CA SER A 225 -62.39 -34.95 106.78
C SER A 225 -61.08 -34.23 107.17
N PHE A 226 -60.53 -33.50 106.21
CA PHE A 226 -59.36 -32.62 106.37
C PHE A 226 -59.34 -31.52 105.29
N GLU A 227 -58.67 -30.40 105.54
CA GLU A 227 -58.42 -29.34 104.55
C GLU A 227 -56.92 -29.06 104.45
N PHE A 228 -56.44 -28.66 103.28
CA PHE A 228 -55.03 -28.37 103.06
C PHE A 228 -54.83 -27.11 102.23
N SER A 229 -53.71 -26.41 102.42
CA SER A 229 -53.29 -25.27 101.60
C SER A 229 -51.98 -25.58 100.90
N ILE A 230 -51.90 -25.30 99.60
CA ILE A 230 -50.70 -25.54 98.77
C ILE A 230 -49.91 -24.25 98.61
N SER A 231 -48.59 -24.36 98.76
CA SER A 231 -47.66 -23.27 98.51
C SER A 231 -46.44 -23.72 97.69
N VAL A 232 -45.91 -22.79 96.89
CA VAL A 232 -44.74 -23.01 96.01
C VAL A 232 -43.66 -21.95 96.24
N ASN A 233 -42.39 -22.35 96.10
CA ASN A 233 -41.23 -21.48 96.35
C ASN A 233 -40.84 -20.55 95.17
N ASN A 234 -41.48 -20.69 93.99
CA ASN A 234 -41.08 -19.99 92.78
C ASN A 234 -42.25 -19.24 92.11
N ALA A 235 -42.07 -17.96 91.80
CA ALA A 235 -43.09 -17.11 91.18
C ALA A 235 -43.36 -17.39 89.68
N ALA A 236 -42.55 -18.22 89.02
CA ALA A 236 -42.87 -18.75 87.69
C ALA A 236 -43.84 -19.94 87.76
N ALA A 237 -43.99 -20.59 88.92
CA ALA A 237 -44.92 -21.70 89.12
C ALA A 237 -46.28 -21.18 89.60
N LEU A 238 -47.31 -21.38 88.78
CA LEU A 238 -48.70 -21.16 89.15
C LEU A 238 -49.30 -22.47 89.66
N ILE A 239 -50.22 -22.38 90.62
CA ILE A 239 -51.01 -23.52 91.11
C ILE A 239 -52.35 -23.51 90.36
N GLU A 240 -52.75 -24.63 89.77
CA GLU A 240 -54.01 -24.77 89.01
C GLU A 240 -54.88 -25.85 89.66
N ASP A 241 -56.17 -25.58 89.90
CA ASP A 241 -57.11 -26.56 90.45
C ASP A 241 -57.60 -27.57 89.39
N GLU A 242 -58.31 -28.63 89.83
CA GLU A 242 -58.88 -29.64 88.92
C GLU A 242 -60.00 -29.14 87.98
N TYR A 243 -60.34 -27.84 88.03
CA TYR A 243 -61.29 -27.16 87.16
C TYR A 243 -60.61 -26.16 86.20
N GLY A 244 -59.29 -25.97 86.30
CA GLY A 244 -58.50 -25.06 85.46
C GLY A 244 -58.36 -23.63 86.01
N HIS A 245 -58.74 -23.36 87.26
CA HIS A 245 -58.56 -22.05 87.88
C HIS A 245 -57.14 -21.91 88.44
N ILE A 246 -56.48 -20.79 88.16
CA ILE A 246 -55.22 -20.43 88.81
C ILE A 246 -55.51 -19.93 90.23
N LEU A 247 -54.94 -20.63 91.22
CA LEU A 247 -55.04 -20.33 92.64
C LEU A 247 -53.93 -19.38 93.09
N ASN A 248 -54.17 -18.69 94.22
CA ASN A 248 -53.12 -17.94 94.89
C ASN A 248 -52.21 -18.89 95.68
N ASN A 249 -50.94 -18.50 95.84
CA ASN A 249 -49.98 -19.21 96.68
C ASN A 249 -50.49 -19.22 98.14
N GLY A 250 -50.79 -20.39 98.70
CA GLY A 250 -51.43 -20.56 100.01
C GLY A 250 -52.97 -20.70 100.01
N SER A 251 -53.63 -20.80 98.85
CA SER A 251 -55.08 -21.11 98.79
C SER A 251 -55.43 -22.45 99.46
N VAL A 252 -56.53 -22.47 100.21
CA VAL A 252 -57.08 -23.67 100.87
C VAL A 252 -57.92 -24.49 99.89
N LEU A 253 -57.82 -25.82 100.02
CA LEU A 253 -58.51 -26.85 99.26
C LEU A 253 -59.09 -27.89 100.23
N GLY A 254 -60.32 -28.35 99.96
CA GLY A 254 -60.98 -29.38 100.75
C GLY A 254 -60.42 -30.78 100.54
N SER A 255 -60.90 -31.73 101.35
CA SER A 255 -60.49 -33.14 101.36
C SER A 255 -60.39 -33.75 99.95
N TYR A 256 -59.29 -34.47 99.69
CA TYR A 256 -59.02 -35.21 98.45
C TYR A 256 -58.96 -34.41 97.14
N LYS A 257 -59.10 -33.07 97.18
CA LYS A 257 -59.00 -32.20 96.00
C LYS A 257 -57.64 -32.30 95.30
N ARG A 258 -57.65 -32.11 93.99
CA ARG A 258 -56.46 -32.17 93.13
C ARG A 258 -56.03 -30.79 92.65
N PHE A 259 -54.72 -30.65 92.46
CA PHE A 259 -54.06 -29.46 91.94
C PHE A 259 -52.87 -29.87 91.06
N ARG A 260 -52.39 -28.97 90.19
CA ARG A 260 -51.14 -29.15 89.43
C ARG A 260 -50.31 -27.87 89.43
N LEU A 261 -49.04 -27.96 89.06
CA LEU A 261 -48.22 -26.79 88.77
C LEU A 261 -48.29 -26.44 87.28
N LYS A 262 -48.15 -25.15 86.99
CA LYS A 262 -48.03 -24.59 85.64
C LYS A 262 -46.90 -23.57 85.61
N ILE A 263 -45.77 -23.97 85.03
CA ILE A 263 -44.45 -23.32 85.17
C ILE A 263 -44.18 -22.49 83.92
N ASP A 264 -44.11 -21.16 84.04
CA ASP A 264 -43.96 -20.25 82.90
C ASP A 264 -42.52 -20.17 82.37
N LEU A 265 -42.29 -20.75 81.19
CA LEU A 265 -40.98 -20.80 80.51
C LEU A 265 -40.43 -19.43 80.10
N SER A 266 -41.25 -18.38 80.11
CA SER A 266 -40.78 -16.99 79.86
C SER A 266 -40.16 -16.33 81.10
N LYS A 267 -40.39 -16.88 82.30
CA LYS A 267 -39.99 -16.31 83.60
C LYS A 267 -38.88 -17.09 84.31
N ILE A 268 -38.34 -18.13 83.68
CA ILE A 268 -37.48 -19.14 84.31
C ILE A 268 -36.28 -19.42 83.41
N ASN A 269 -35.07 -19.24 83.97
CA ASN A 269 -33.82 -19.32 83.20
C ASN A 269 -32.95 -20.50 83.67
N ASP A 270 -32.70 -20.60 84.98
CA ASP A 270 -31.73 -21.54 85.57
C ASP A 270 -32.28 -22.42 86.70
N VAL A 271 -33.58 -22.32 86.98
CA VAL A 271 -34.25 -23.08 88.05
C VAL A 271 -34.44 -24.52 87.60
N ARG A 272 -33.96 -25.47 88.41
CA ARG A 272 -33.97 -26.91 88.09
C ARG A 272 -34.97 -27.72 88.92
N SER A 273 -35.62 -27.09 89.89
CA SER A 273 -36.61 -27.72 90.76
C SER A 273 -37.51 -26.69 91.43
N ILE A 274 -38.76 -27.03 91.71
CA ILE A 274 -39.72 -26.24 92.49
C ILE A 274 -40.15 -27.03 93.73
N GLU A 275 -40.14 -26.39 94.89
CA GLU A 275 -40.63 -27.00 96.13
C GLU A 275 -42.14 -26.72 96.28
N VAL A 276 -42.88 -27.76 96.66
CA VAL A 276 -44.34 -27.74 96.83
C VAL A 276 -44.65 -28.17 98.26
N ASN A 277 -45.18 -27.27 99.08
CA ASN A 277 -45.45 -27.50 100.49
C ASN A 277 -46.96 -27.44 100.77
N ALA A 278 -47.47 -28.42 101.51
CA ALA A 278 -48.86 -28.52 101.91
C ALA A 278 -49.00 -28.42 103.44
N ALA A 279 -49.76 -27.43 103.93
CA ALA A 279 -50.14 -27.33 105.34
C ALA A 279 -51.60 -27.79 105.52
N VAL A 280 -51.84 -28.70 106.47
CA VAL A 280 -53.07 -29.50 106.59
C VAL A 280 -53.71 -29.33 107.97
N ASN A 281 -55.02 -29.19 108.02
CA ASN A 281 -55.84 -29.25 109.24
C ASN A 281 -56.76 -30.48 109.18
N TYR A 282 -56.88 -31.24 110.26
CA TYR A 282 -57.71 -32.45 110.32
C TYR A 282 -58.34 -32.66 111.70
N THR A 283 -59.35 -33.53 111.79
CA THR A 283 -60.21 -33.66 112.98
C THR A 283 -60.31 -35.12 113.45
N LEU A 284 -60.30 -35.35 114.77
CA LEU A 284 -60.53 -36.65 115.41
C LEU A 284 -61.67 -36.59 116.44
N PHE A 285 -62.22 -37.78 116.77
CA PHE A 285 -63.32 -37.95 117.73
C PHE A 285 -62.94 -38.86 118.91
N GLU A 286 -63.12 -38.38 120.14
CA GLU A 286 -62.45 -38.90 121.35
C GLU A 286 -63.45 -39.16 122.50
N ALA A 287 -63.54 -40.41 122.99
CA ALA A 287 -64.28 -40.73 124.22
C ALA A 287 -63.42 -40.45 125.48
N TYR A 288 -64.04 -40.10 126.60
CA TYR A 288 -63.35 -39.78 127.86
C TYR A 288 -63.96 -40.53 129.05
N SER A 289 -63.12 -40.93 130.01
CA SER A 289 -63.58 -41.39 131.32
C SER A 289 -63.81 -40.22 132.28
N TYR A 290 -64.69 -40.44 133.24
CA TYR A 290 -65.04 -39.51 134.31
C TYR A 290 -64.92 -40.24 135.65
N LYS A 291 -64.40 -39.56 136.68
CA LYS A 291 -64.12 -40.16 138.00
C LYS A 291 -64.46 -39.22 139.16
N SER A 292 -64.75 -39.79 140.33
CA SER A 292 -64.84 -39.04 141.58
C SER A 292 -63.47 -38.96 142.26
N SER A 293 -63.31 -37.98 143.16
CA SER A 293 -62.25 -38.02 144.18
C SER A 293 -62.54 -39.04 145.29
N ASN A 294 -63.79 -39.51 145.43
CA ASN A 294 -64.14 -40.63 146.29
C ASN A 294 -63.86 -41.96 145.57
N SER A 295 -62.87 -42.73 146.06
CA SER A 295 -62.46 -44.00 145.45
C SER A 295 -63.52 -45.10 145.46
N LEU A 296 -64.56 -44.98 146.29
CA LEU A 296 -65.69 -45.92 146.32
C LEU A 296 -66.65 -45.72 145.14
N VAL A 297 -66.70 -44.53 144.54
CA VAL A 297 -67.50 -44.28 143.34
C VAL A 297 -66.78 -44.90 142.14
N GLN A 298 -67.55 -45.55 141.27
CA GLN A 298 -67.05 -46.10 140.02
C GLN A 298 -66.79 -45.02 138.96
N ARG A 299 -65.78 -45.25 138.12
CA ARG A 299 -65.59 -44.49 136.87
C ARG A 299 -66.75 -44.75 135.90
N ALA A 300 -67.10 -43.72 135.14
CA ALA A 300 -68.10 -43.79 134.06
C ALA A 300 -67.52 -43.23 132.75
N MET A 301 -68.01 -43.75 131.63
CA MET A 301 -67.77 -43.25 130.28
C MET A 301 -69.12 -42.85 129.68
N PRO A 302 -69.38 -41.56 129.43
CA PRO A 302 -70.56 -41.13 128.71
C PRO A 302 -70.64 -41.66 127.29
N SER A 303 -71.86 -41.82 126.78
CA SER A 303 -72.11 -42.20 125.40
C SER A 303 -71.96 -41.04 124.42
N VAL A 304 -70.98 -40.15 124.64
CA VAL A 304 -70.63 -39.02 123.78
C VAL A 304 -69.12 -38.88 123.67
N ILE A 305 -68.70 -38.22 122.59
CA ILE A 305 -67.30 -38.03 122.20
C ILE A 305 -67.02 -36.55 121.97
N ALA A 306 -65.82 -36.11 122.31
CA ALA A 306 -65.31 -34.78 121.99
C ALA A 306 -64.75 -34.74 120.56
N THR A 307 -64.60 -33.53 120.02
CA THR A 307 -64.06 -33.28 118.67
C THR A 307 -62.84 -32.39 118.77
N THR A 308 -61.69 -32.87 118.30
CA THR A 308 -60.38 -32.19 118.44
C THR A 308 -59.75 -31.96 117.07
N VAL A 309 -59.27 -30.73 116.81
CA VAL A 309 -58.64 -30.33 115.54
C VAL A 309 -57.12 -30.28 115.70
N TYR A 310 -56.41 -30.87 114.74
CA TYR A 310 -54.96 -31.05 114.70
C TYR A 310 -54.38 -30.45 113.40
N GLN A 311 -53.08 -30.17 113.40
CA GLN A 311 -52.35 -29.65 112.23
C GLN A 311 -51.19 -30.55 111.83
N ALA A 312 -50.94 -30.65 110.53
CA ALA A 312 -49.80 -31.36 109.94
C ALA A 312 -49.19 -30.57 108.78
N GLN A 313 -47.96 -30.92 108.39
CA GLN A 313 -47.31 -30.40 107.19
C GLN A 313 -46.67 -31.55 106.40
N THR A 314 -46.66 -31.42 105.08
CA THR A 314 -46.02 -32.35 104.15
C THR A 314 -45.55 -31.59 102.91
N GLY A 315 -44.68 -32.17 102.10
CA GLY A 315 -44.12 -31.48 100.94
C GLY A 315 -43.45 -32.42 99.94
N THR A 316 -43.25 -31.93 98.73
CA THR A 316 -42.50 -32.61 97.67
C THR A 316 -41.71 -31.61 96.83
N ARG A 317 -40.87 -32.12 95.92
CA ARG A 317 -40.11 -31.33 94.97
C ARG A 317 -40.42 -31.82 93.55
N VAL A 318 -40.79 -30.89 92.67
CA VAL A 318 -40.95 -31.13 91.23
C VAL A 318 -39.66 -30.74 90.54
N ASP A 319 -38.93 -31.73 90.02
CA ASP A 319 -37.70 -31.50 89.27
C ASP A 319 -38.01 -31.16 87.80
N ILE A 320 -37.32 -30.13 87.30
CA ILE A 320 -37.45 -29.68 85.91
C ILE A 320 -36.30 -30.33 85.13
N PRO A 321 -36.58 -31.24 84.18
CA PRO A 321 -35.52 -31.91 83.42
C PRO A 321 -34.75 -30.89 82.58
N THR A 322 -33.52 -31.24 82.19
CA THR A 322 -32.67 -30.38 81.36
C THR A 322 -32.19 -31.13 80.14
N GLY A 323 -32.26 -30.48 78.99
CA GLY A 323 -31.80 -31.02 77.72
C GLY A 323 -30.47 -30.45 77.23
N SER A 324 -30.09 -30.89 76.04
CA SER A 324 -28.96 -30.38 75.27
C SER A 324 -29.34 -30.12 73.82
N LEU A 325 -28.69 -29.13 73.21
CA LEU A 325 -28.82 -28.81 71.79
C LEU A 325 -27.46 -28.92 71.09
N THR A 326 -27.33 -29.89 70.19
CA THR A 326 -26.14 -30.06 69.34
C THR A 326 -26.36 -29.42 67.98
N ILE A 327 -25.45 -28.54 67.57
CA ILE A 327 -25.54 -27.77 66.33
C ILE A 327 -24.38 -28.12 65.40
N SER A 328 -24.71 -28.72 64.26
CA SER A 328 -23.79 -28.97 63.15
C SER A 328 -23.82 -27.79 62.16
N LYS A 329 -22.64 -27.28 61.75
CA LYS A 329 -22.53 -26.32 60.64
C LYS A 329 -21.84 -27.01 59.47
N ILE A 330 -22.56 -27.22 58.37
CA ILE A 330 -22.05 -27.96 57.21
C ILE A 330 -22.39 -27.28 55.88
N ASP A 331 -21.70 -27.71 54.82
CA ASP A 331 -21.95 -27.35 53.43
C ASP A 331 -23.23 -28.04 52.91
N ASN A 332 -24.10 -27.29 52.23
CA ASN A 332 -25.41 -27.77 51.75
C ASN A 332 -25.32 -28.78 50.57
N GLN A 333 -24.16 -28.89 49.92
CA GLN A 333 -23.96 -29.66 48.69
C GLN A 333 -23.03 -30.86 48.92
N THR A 334 -22.03 -30.72 49.79
CA THR A 334 -21.03 -31.75 50.12
C THR A 334 -21.24 -32.37 51.50
N PHE A 335 -22.02 -31.74 52.38
CA PHE A 335 -22.22 -32.13 53.79
C PHE A 335 -20.95 -32.08 54.67
N GLU A 336 -19.86 -31.49 54.17
CA GLU A 336 -18.60 -31.33 54.90
C GLU A 336 -18.71 -30.24 56.01
N PRO A 337 -18.04 -30.40 57.17
CA PRO A 337 -18.08 -29.42 58.26
C PRO A 337 -17.46 -28.07 57.92
N LEU A 338 -18.13 -26.98 58.30
CA LEU A 338 -17.68 -25.61 58.02
C LEU A 338 -17.20 -24.87 59.28
N SER A 339 -16.00 -24.30 59.20
CA SER A 339 -15.45 -23.40 60.22
C SER A 339 -15.57 -21.93 59.80
N GLY A 340 -15.79 -21.04 60.77
CA GLY A 340 -15.83 -19.59 60.59
C GLY A 340 -17.24 -18.98 60.50
N ALA A 341 -18.31 -19.76 60.67
CA ALA A 341 -19.65 -19.22 60.85
C ALA A 341 -19.82 -18.67 62.27
N ASN A 342 -20.49 -17.52 62.44
CA ASN A 342 -20.80 -16.97 63.76
C ASN A 342 -22.26 -17.25 64.12
N ILE A 343 -22.48 -18.12 65.09
CA ILE A 343 -23.81 -18.56 65.53
C ILE A 343 -24.14 -17.95 66.90
N GLU A 344 -25.39 -17.52 67.06
CA GLU A 344 -25.98 -17.08 68.32
C GLU A 344 -27.27 -17.89 68.58
N VAL A 345 -27.46 -18.38 69.80
CA VAL A 345 -28.63 -19.17 70.19
C VAL A 345 -29.35 -18.48 71.32
N ARG A 346 -30.67 -18.27 71.16
CA ARG A 346 -31.53 -17.57 72.10
C ARG A 346 -32.70 -18.44 72.55
N ASN A 347 -33.15 -18.28 73.80
CA ASN A 347 -34.48 -18.75 74.21
C ASN A 347 -35.54 -17.89 73.48
N ALA A 348 -36.53 -18.52 72.85
CA ALA A 348 -37.49 -17.83 71.98
C ALA A 348 -38.61 -17.08 72.72
N TYR A 349 -38.84 -17.37 74.01
CA TYR A 349 -39.85 -16.70 74.83
C TYR A 349 -39.34 -15.42 75.50
N ASN A 350 -38.07 -15.41 75.93
CA ASN A 350 -37.46 -14.27 76.66
C ASN A 350 -36.33 -13.56 75.87
N ASN A 351 -35.94 -14.06 74.69
CA ASN A 351 -34.88 -13.55 73.81
C ASN A 351 -33.46 -13.51 74.44
N GLN A 352 -33.24 -14.20 75.58
CA GLN A 352 -31.94 -14.34 76.24
C GLN A 352 -30.99 -15.17 75.37
N VAL A 353 -29.76 -14.69 75.16
CA VAL A 353 -28.68 -15.49 74.56
C VAL A 353 -28.26 -16.57 75.55
N VAL A 354 -28.35 -17.84 75.13
CA VAL A 354 -27.89 -19.01 75.89
C VAL A 354 -26.56 -19.55 75.39
N ALA A 355 -26.19 -19.26 74.13
CA ALA A 355 -24.85 -19.49 73.60
C ALA A 355 -24.52 -18.52 72.45
N SER A 356 -23.24 -18.21 72.26
CA SER A 356 -22.73 -17.60 71.03
C SER A 356 -21.30 -18.09 70.78
N PHE A 357 -21.00 -18.48 69.54
CA PHE A 357 -19.75 -19.16 69.18
C PHE A 357 -19.41 -19.00 67.69
N THR A 358 -18.13 -19.15 67.36
CA THR A 358 -17.66 -19.31 65.98
C THR A 358 -17.43 -20.81 65.71
N THR A 359 -17.88 -21.32 64.56
CA THR A 359 -17.75 -22.74 64.24
C THR A 359 -16.31 -23.13 63.92
N ASN A 360 -15.90 -24.33 64.33
CA ASN A 360 -14.53 -24.84 64.21
C ASN A 360 -14.40 -26.06 63.27
N GLY A 361 -15.47 -26.42 62.53
CA GLY A 361 -15.51 -27.66 61.74
C GLY A 361 -15.84 -28.89 62.58
N SER A 362 -16.50 -28.72 63.73
CA SER A 362 -17.06 -29.78 64.56
C SER A 362 -18.39 -29.33 65.15
N ASP A 363 -19.19 -30.28 65.64
CA ASP A 363 -20.47 -29.99 66.28
C ASP A 363 -20.30 -29.21 67.58
N TYR A 364 -21.25 -28.31 67.86
CA TYR A 364 -21.27 -27.52 69.09
C TYR A 364 -22.49 -27.88 69.95
N THR A 365 -22.25 -28.51 71.10
CA THR A 365 -23.29 -28.94 72.05
C THR A 365 -23.46 -27.94 73.20
N ILE A 366 -24.67 -27.40 73.34
CA ILE A 366 -25.11 -26.57 74.46
C ILE A 366 -25.83 -27.47 75.45
N ASN A 367 -25.31 -27.59 76.68
CA ASN A 367 -25.87 -28.46 77.73
C ASN A 367 -26.67 -27.65 78.77
N ASN A 368 -27.47 -28.36 79.56
CA ASN A 368 -28.30 -27.81 80.65
C ASN A 368 -29.34 -26.76 80.20
N LEU A 369 -29.88 -26.91 79.00
CA LEU A 369 -30.99 -26.09 78.52
C LEU A 369 -32.30 -26.54 79.20
N LEU A 370 -33.21 -25.61 79.45
CA LEU A 370 -34.57 -25.96 79.88
C LEU A 370 -35.41 -26.38 78.65
N PRO A 371 -36.40 -27.27 78.80
CA PRO A 371 -37.37 -27.56 77.75
C PRO A 371 -38.07 -26.29 77.25
N GLY A 372 -38.47 -26.29 75.98
CA GLY A 372 -39.06 -25.16 75.29
C GLY A 372 -38.36 -24.81 73.99
N LYS A 373 -38.79 -23.69 73.41
CA LYS A 373 -38.36 -23.23 72.08
C LYS A 373 -37.12 -22.32 72.13
N TYR A 374 -36.17 -22.60 71.24
CA TYR A 374 -34.95 -21.85 71.01
C TYR A 374 -34.89 -21.35 69.56
N LYS A 375 -34.21 -20.22 69.36
CA LYS A 375 -33.95 -19.62 68.06
C LYS A 375 -32.44 -19.53 67.83
N ILE A 376 -31.98 -20.16 66.76
CA ILE A 376 -30.59 -20.16 66.30
C ILE A 376 -30.48 -19.09 65.21
N ILE A 377 -29.43 -18.28 65.26
CA ILE A 377 -29.23 -17.13 64.37
C ILE A 377 -27.81 -17.22 63.82
N GLU A 378 -27.67 -17.26 62.49
CA GLU A 378 -26.37 -17.11 61.85
C GLU A 378 -26.13 -15.63 61.53
N THR A 379 -25.06 -15.09 62.09
CA THR A 379 -24.72 -13.66 62.02
C THR A 379 -23.60 -13.35 61.03
N SER A 380 -22.84 -14.37 60.64
CA SER A 380 -21.81 -14.28 59.60
C SER A 380 -21.53 -15.68 59.06
N ALA A 381 -21.42 -15.82 57.73
CA ALA A 381 -21.08 -17.07 57.07
C ALA A 381 -19.56 -17.31 57.03
N PRO A 382 -19.11 -18.58 56.88
CA PRO A 382 -17.73 -18.92 56.57
C PRO A 382 -17.21 -18.20 55.32
N LYS A 383 -15.89 -18.00 55.23
CA LYS A 383 -15.27 -17.46 54.01
C LYS A 383 -15.55 -18.38 52.82
N GLY A 384 -16.07 -17.83 51.72
CA GLY A 384 -16.49 -18.60 50.54
C GLY A 384 -17.97 -18.97 50.52
N TYR A 385 -18.73 -18.68 51.58
CA TYR A 385 -20.13 -19.09 51.74
C TYR A 385 -21.06 -17.91 51.98
N TYR A 386 -22.35 -18.09 51.70
CA TYR A 386 -23.41 -17.15 52.09
C TYR A 386 -24.39 -17.79 53.07
N ILE A 387 -25.01 -16.94 53.89
CA ILE A 387 -26.08 -17.34 54.81
C ILE A 387 -27.31 -17.68 53.96
N THR A 388 -27.75 -18.95 54.01
CA THR A 388 -28.93 -19.44 53.27
C THR A 388 -30.22 -19.09 54.01
N GLU A 389 -30.24 -19.35 55.33
CA GLU A 389 -31.30 -19.00 56.26
C GLU A 389 -30.69 -18.29 57.48
N SER A 390 -31.09 -17.04 57.72
CA SER A 390 -30.51 -16.23 58.80
C SER A 390 -30.88 -16.69 60.21
N SER A 391 -31.95 -17.49 60.35
CA SER A 391 -32.31 -18.06 61.64
C SER A 391 -33.28 -19.22 61.53
N SER A 392 -33.03 -20.31 62.25
CA SER A 392 -33.94 -21.45 62.42
C SER A 392 -34.45 -21.54 63.85
N ASP A 393 -35.66 -22.08 64.01
CA ASP A 393 -36.26 -22.38 65.31
C ASP A 393 -36.11 -23.87 65.65
N VAL A 394 -35.79 -24.19 66.89
CA VAL A 394 -35.64 -25.56 67.41
C VAL A 394 -36.40 -25.69 68.73
N ILE A 395 -36.91 -26.87 69.05
CA ILE A 395 -37.65 -27.16 70.29
C ILE A 395 -36.91 -28.28 71.03
N ILE A 396 -36.82 -28.17 72.35
CA ILE A 396 -36.36 -29.23 73.25
C ILE A 396 -37.55 -29.63 74.11
N ASP A 397 -38.06 -30.85 73.95
CA ASP A 397 -39.24 -31.34 74.68
C ASP A 397 -38.82 -32.22 75.88
N THR A 398 -39.66 -32.36 76.90
CA THR A 398 -39.43 -33.28 78.04
C THR A 398 -39.34 -34.74 77.58
N SER A 399 -39.98 -35.06 76.45
CA SER A 399 -39.89 -36.36 75.77
C SER A 399 -38.64 -36.54 74.89
N SER A 400 -37.91 -35.46 74.57
CA SER A 400 -36.75 -35.45 73.66
C SER A 400 -35.67 -34.46 74.11
N LEU A 401 -35.15 -34.70 75.32
CA LEU A 401 -34.16 -33.84 75.98
C LEU A 401 -32.83 -33.71 75.21
N GLU A 402 -32.47 -34.66 74.35
CA GLU A 402 -31.32 -34.54 73.46
C GLU A 402 -31.78 -34.16 72.04
N THR A 403 -31.55 -32.91 71.64
CA THR A 403 -31.94 -32.41 70.31
C THR A 403 -30.72 -32.07 69.47
N SER A 404 -30.76 -32.41 68.18
CA SER A 404 -29.73 -32.04 67.20
C SER A 404 -30.33 -31.24 66.04
N THR A 405 -29.53 -30.37 65.45
CA THR A 405 -29.93 -29.53 64.32
C THR A 405 -28.74 -29.18 63.43
N THR A 406 -29.01 -28.78 62.20
CA THR A 406 -27.99 -28.53 61.18
C THR A 406 -28.25 -27.20 60.49
N ILE A 407 -27.24 -26.33 60.48
CA ILE A 407 -27.29 -25.01 59.84
C ILE A 407 -26.46 -25.09 58.56
N PHE A 408 -27.12 -25.18 57.41
CA PHE A 408 -26.48 -25.36 56.10
C PHE A 408 -26.04 -24.01 55.49
N ASN A 409 -24.88 -23.94 54.84
CA ASN A 409 -24.60 -22.86 53.89
C ASN A 409 -24.25 -23.40 52.51
N ASP A 410 -24.58 -22.63 51.48
CA ASP A 410 -24.13 -22.83 50.11
C ASP A 410 -22.88 -21.98 49.82
N PRO A 411 -21.91 -22.49 49.02
CA PRO A 411 -20.75 -21.73 48.60
C PRO A 411 -21.09 -20.72 47.48
N TYR A 412 -20.33 -19.63 47.41
CA TYR A 412 -20.32 -18.75 46.25
C TYR A 412 -19.68 -19.48 45.05
N ASN A 413 -20.46 -19.67 43.99
CA ASN A 413 -20.07 -20.43 42.81
C ASN A 413 -19.70 -19.47 41.67
N VAL A 414 -18.47 -18.94 41.73
CA VAL A 414 -17.90 -18.08 40.68
C VAL A 414 -17.13 -18.92 39.69
N ARG A 415 -17.44 -18.77 38.40
CA ARG A 415 -16.82 -19.50 37.28
C ARG A 415 -16.42 -18.54 36.19
N ILE A 416 -15.18 -18.64 35.73
CA ILE A 416 -14.67 -17.86 34.60
C ILE A 416 -14.30 -18.81 33.47
N ARG A 417 -14.75 -18.53 32.25
CA ARG A 417 -14.39 -19.28 31.05
C ARG A 417 -13.78 -18.32 30.04
N LYS A 418 -12.62 -18.69 29.51
CA LYS A 418 -12.03 -18.02 28.36
C LYS A 418 -12.71 -18.55 27.10
N VAL A 419 -13.18 -17.65 26.24
CA VAL A 419 -13.80 -18.01 24.96
C VAL A 419 -13.20 -17.24 23.80
N ASP A 420 -13.44 -17.75 22.61
CA ASP A 420 -13.26 -17.07 21.33
C ASP A 420 -14.44 -16.11 21.08
N SER A 421 -14.16 -14.86 20.71
CA SER A 421 -15.16 -13.79 20.56
C SER A 421 -16.18 -14.03 19.43
N THR A 422 -15.78 -14.79 18.41
CA THR A 422 -16.53 -14.96 17.16
C THR A 422 -17.35 -16.24 17.15
N THR A 423 -16.83 -17.30 17.78
CA THR A 423 -17.41 -18.65 17.80
C THR A 423 -17.98 -19.05 19.17
N GLY A 424 -17.58 -18.39 20.25
CA GLY A 424 -17.91 -18.78 21.63
C GLY A 424 -17.27 -20.09 22.10
N ALA A 425 -16.31 -20.62 21.34
CA ALA A 425 -15.59 -21.84 21.68
C ALA A 425 -14.64 -21.60 22.89
N PRO A 426 -14.43 -22.58 23.80
CA PRO A 426 -13.48 -22.43 24.90
C PRO A 426 -12.03 -22.34 24.41
N VAL A 427 -11.24 -21.44 24.99
CA VAL A 427 -9.83 -21.22 24.61
C VAL A 427 -8.90 -21.50 25.79
N ALA A 428 -7.92 -22.40 25.62
CA ALA A 428 -6.93 -22.73 26.65
C ALA A 428 -5.62 -21.94 26.46
N GLY A 429 -4.89 -21.72 27.56
CA GLY A 429 -3.55 -21.11 27.55
C GLY A 429 -3.49 -19.62 27.93
N ALA A 430 -4.63 -18.91 27.95
CA ALA A 430 -4.73 -17.54 28.42
C ALA A 430 -4.36 -17.44 29.91
N VAL A 431 -3.60 -16.42 30.34
CA VAL A 431 -3.31 -16.22 31.77
C VAL A 431 -4.15 -15.05 32.29
N LEU A 432 -5.04 -15.32 33.23
CA LEU A 432 -5.94 -14.32 33.83
C LEU A 432 -5.70 -14.20 35.33
N LYS A 433 -6.09 -13.04 35.88
CA LYS A 433 -6.14 -12.81 37.32
C LYS A 433 -7.47 -12.19 37.72
N VAL A 434 -7.90 -12.49 38.94
CA VAL A 434 -9.09 -11.92 39.57
C VAL A 434 -8.62 -10.92 40.64
N LEU A 435 -9.19 -9.72 40.61
CA LEU A 435 -8.88 -8.61 41.49
C LEU A 435 -10.06 -8.30 42.42
N ASP A 436 -9.79 -7.92 43.67
CA ASP A 436 -10.79 -7.33 44.57
C ASP A 436 -11.12 -5.87 44.22
N SER A 437 -12.02 -5.25 44.99
CA SER A 437 -12.41 -3.84 44.84
C SER A 437 -11.30 -2.82 45.14
N ASN A 438 -10.17 -3.26 45.69
CA ASN A 438 -8.96 -2.45 45.95
C ASN A 438 -7.86 -2.69 44.88
N ASN A 439 -8.12 -3.53 43.88
CA ASN A 439 -7.19 -4.04 42.88
C ASN A 439 -6.10 -5.00 43.40
N ASN A 440 -6.31 -5.65 44.55
CA ASN A 440 -5.46 -6.75 45.02
C ASN A 440 -5.74 -8.03 44.22
N GLU A 441 -4.70 -8.75 43.81
CA GLU A 441 -4.85 -10.07 43.18
C GLU A 441 -5.30 -11.12 44.21
N VAL A 442 -6.52 -11.63 44.05
CA VAL A 442 -7.11 -12.66 44.91
C VAL A 442 -7.03 -14.07 44.31
N TYR A 443 -6.89 -14.17 42.99
CA TYR A 443 -6.72 -15.44 42.29
C TYR A 443 -6.01 -15.24 40.94
N ARG A 444 -5.29 -16.26 40.46
CA ARG A 444 -4.62 -16.28 39.15
C ARG A 444 -4.65 -17.69 38.58
N PHE A 445 -4.89 -17.82 37.28
CA PHE A 445 -4.99 -19.11 36.60
C PHE A 445 -4.61 -19.01 35.11
N THR A 446 -4.24 -20.15 34.55
CA THR A 446 -4.21 -20.35 33.09
C THR A 446 -5.54 -20.98 32.65
N SER A 447 -6.14 -20.51 31.56
CA SER A 447 -7.40 -21.05 31.06
C SER A 447 -7.23 -22.47 30.52
N THR A 448 -8.31 -23.24 30.64
CA THR A 448 -8.44 -24.60 30.13
C THR A 448 -9.70 -24.69 29.26
N ASN A 449 -9.92 -25.84 28.60
CA ASN A 449 -11.12 -26.08 27.79
C ASN A 449 -12.37 -26.25 28.67
N GLY A 450 -12.86 -25.16 29.27
CA GLY A 450 -14.01 -25.15 30.17
C GLY A 450 -14.05 -23.95 31.12
N TYR A 451 -14.80 -24.09 32.20
CA TYR A 451 -14.85 -23.11 33.29
C TYR A 451 -13.76 -23.40 34.33
N VAL A 452 -13.11 -22.33 34.81
CA VAL A 452 -12.29 -22.35 36.02
C VAL A 452 -13.11 -21.77 37.18
N SER A 453 -13.34 -22.56 38.22
CA SER A 453 -13.99 -22.09 39.44
C SER A 453 -13.02 -21.23 40.26
N ILE A 454 -13.51 -20.12 40.83
CA ILE A 454 -12.73 -19.18 41.64
C ILE A 454 -13.12 -19.38 43.12
N PRO A 455 -12.29 -20.04 43.94
CA PRO A 455 -12.67 -20.44 45.29
C PRO A 455 -12.57 -19.30 46.32
N ASN A 456 -13.26 -19.48 47.45
CA ASN A 456 -13.09 -18.68 48.68
C ASN A 456 -13.32 -17.16 48.55
N LEU A 457 -14.06 -16.71 47.53
CA LEU A 457 -14.48 -15.31 47.40
C LEU A 457 -15.60 -15.00 48.41
N THR A 458 -15.59 -13.79 48.98
CA THR A 458 -16.63 -13.27 49.89
C THR A 458 -17.56 -12.29 49.16
N GLU A 459 -18.72 -11.97 49.73
CA GLU A 459 -19.61 -10.91 49.22
C GLU A 459 -18.83 -9.63 48.84
N GLY A 460 -19.08 -9.12 47.64
CA GLY A 460 -18.36 -7.96 47.10
C GLY A 460 -18.30 -7.91 45.57
N THR A 461 -17.70 -6.82 45.08
CA THR A 461 -17.40 -6.61 43.65
C THR A 461 -15.94 -6.93 43.36
N TYR A 462 -15.74 -7.68 42.28
CA TYR A 462 -14.46 -8.15 41.77
C TYR A 462 -14.31 -7.74 40.31
N SER A 463 -13.12 -7.94 39.76
CA SER A 463 -12.90 -7.92 38.31
C SER A 463 -11.97 -9.03 37.86
N VAL A 464 -12.06 -9.41 36.59
CA VAL A 464 -11.07 -10.23 35.90
C VAL A 464 -10.45 -9.42 34.78
N GLU A 465 -9.13 -9.54 34.63
CA GLU A 465 -8.37 -9.01 33.49
C GLU A 465 -7.34 -10.05 33.04
N GLU A 466 -7.01 -10.02 31.75
CA GLU A 466 -5.99 -10.88 31.17
C GLU A 466 -4.58 -10.29 31.35
N VAL A 467 -3.61 -11.18 31.51
CA VAL A 467 -2.18 -10.88 31.68
C VAL A 467 -1.37 -11.32 30.47
N SER A 468 -1.80 -12.37 29.77
CA SER A 468 -1.28 -12.77 28.46
C SER A 468 -2.29 -13.63 27.70
N ALA A 469 -2.66 -13.21 26.49
CA ALA A 469 -3.46 -14.02 25.57
C ALA A 469 -2.77 -15.33 25.16
N PRO A 470 -3.54 -16.36 24.77
CA PRO A 470 -3.04 -17.64 24.28
C PRO A 470 -2.43 -17.54 22.88
N ASP A 471 -1.74 -18.60 22.44
CA ASP A 471 -1.21 -18.67 21.07
C ASP A 471 -2.36 -18.62 20.05
N GLY A 472 -2.28 -17.64 19.13
CA GLY A 472 -3.26 -17.43 18.07
C GLY A 472 -4.24 -16.28 18.32
N TYR A 473 -4.19 -15.64 19.49
CA TYR A 473 -5.19 -14.68 19.97
C TYR A 473 -4.60 -13.33 20.41
N VAL A 474 -5.39 -12.27 20.31
CA VAL A 474 -5.08 -10.91 20.78
C VAL A 474 -5.34 -10.80 22.28
N LEU A 475 -4.43 -10.16 23.01
CA LEU A 475 -4.52 -9.80 24.43
C LEU A 475 -5.73 -8.91 24.68
N ASN A 476 -6.79 -9.46 25.26
CA ASN A 476 -7.96 -8.66 25.61
C ASN A 476 -7.67 -7.82 26.87
N THR A 477 -7.59 -6.50 26.67
CA THR A 477 -7.32 -5.51 27.73
C THR A 477 -8.57 -5.03 28.48
N GLU A 478 -9.75 -5.63 28.24
CA GLU A 478 -10.97 -5.36 29.00
C GLU A 478 -10.85 -5.82 30.47
N VAL A 479 -11.32 -5.00 31.40
CA VAL A 479 -11.42 -5.35 32.83
C VAL A 479 -12.89 -5.65 33.17
N LYS A 480 -13.29 -6.91 33.02
CA LYS A 480 -14.69 -7.34 33.25
C LYS A 480 -15.01 -7.39 34.74
N LYS A 481 -16.01 -6.61 35.15
CA LYS A 481 -16.45 -6.50 36.56
C LYS A 481 -17.65 -7.38 36.86
N PHE A 482 -17.65 -8.01 38.03
CA PHE A 482 -18.76 -8.83 38.51
C PHE A 482 -18.96 -8.67 40.03
N THR A 483 -20.16 -8.96 40.52
CA THR A 483 -20.51 -8.82 41.95
C THR A 483 -21.20 -10.09 42.43
N ILE A 484 -20.73 -10.64 43.54
CA ILE A 484 -21.39 -11.74 44.27
C ILE A 484 -22.00 -11.22 45.57
N ASN A 485 -23.17 -11.73 45.90
CA ASN A 485 -23.89 -11.53 47.16
C ASN A 485 -24.93 -12.63 47.33
N SER A 486 -25.62 -12.70 48.47
CA SER A 486 -26.65 -13.73 48.72
C SER A 486 -27.80 -13.78 47.70
N SER A 487 -28.08 -12.67 46.99
CA SER A 487 -29.08 -12.61 45.91
C SER A 487 -28.52 -12.97 44.53
N ASN A 488 -27.19 -13.02 44.39
CA ASN A 488 -26.47 -13.41 43.18
C ASN A 488 -25.27 -14.34 43.52
N PRO A 489 -25.51 -15.55 44.06
CA PRO A 489 -24.44 -16.41 44.57
C PRO A 489 -23.74 -17.26 43.50
N ASN A 490 -24.37 -17.42 42.33
CA ASN A 490 -23.83 -18.14 41.18
C ASN A 490 -23.48 -17.11 40.09
N VAL A 491 -22.20 -16.96 39.74
CA VAL A 491 -21.76 -16.01 38.73
C VAL A 491 -20.86 -16.68 37.71
N THR A 492 -21.27 -16.60 36.45
CA THR A 492 -20.48 -17.03 35.30
C THR A 492 -19.99 -15.81 34.55
N VAL A 493 -18.68 -15.73 34.30
CA VAL A 493 -18.05 -14.69 33.47
C VAL A 493 -17.39 -15.36 32.27
N ASP A 494 -17.92 -15.10 31.08
CA ASP A 494 -17.18 -15.35 29.84
C ASP A 494 -16.24 -14.17 29.57
N PHE A 495 -15.02 -14.47 29.12
CA PHE A 495 -13.98 -13.50 28.81
C PHE A 495 -13.40 -13.84 27.43
N GLU A 496 -13.73 -13.04 26.43
CA GLU A 496 -13.49 -13.29 25.01
C GLU A 496 -12.05 -12.92 24.60
N ASP A 497 -11.48 -13.57 23.58
CA ASP A 497 -10.36 -13.03 22.76
C ASP A 497 -10.77 -13.00 21.30
N GLU A 498 -10.19 -12.08 20.54
CA GLU A 498 -10.22 -12.09 19.08
C GLU A 498 -8.98 -12.82 18.54
N GLU A 499 -9.15 -13.67 17.51
CA GLU A 499 -8.02 -14.32 16.84
C GLU A 499 -7.08 -13.29 16.19
N ASN A 500 -5.77 -13.51 16.24
CA ASN A 500 -4.77 -12.73 15.50
C ASN A 500 -5.09 -12.79 13.99
N GLU A 501 -5.56 -11.68 13.43
CA GLU A 501 -5.98 -11.58 12.02
C GLU A 501 -4.89 -10.97 11.14
N VAL A 502 -4.59 -11.63 10.02
CA VAL A 502 -3.66 -11.14 8.99
C VAL A 502 -4.37 -11.12 7.63
N ILE A 503 -4.38 -9.96 6.99
CA ILE A 503 -5.00 -9.74 5.67
C ILE A 503 -3.92 -9.63 4.61
N ILE A 504 -3.80 -10.64 3.75
CA ILE A 504 -2.75 -10.73 2.73
C ILE A 504 -3.30 -10.26 1.37
N GLU A 505 -2.82 -9.11 0.91
CA GLU A 505 -3.31 -8.44 -0.28
C GLU A 505 -2.37 -8.63 -1.49
N LYS A 506 -2.87 -9.23 -2.56
CA LYS A 506 -2.15 -9.29 -3.84
C LYS A 506 -2.47 -8.04 -4.67
N ARG A 507 -1.48 -7.18 -4.92
CA ARG A 507 -1.68 -5.91 -5.63
C ARG A 507 -0.76 -5.70 -6.84
N ASP A 508 -1.17 -4.77 -7.69
CA ASP A 508 -0.39 -4.21 -8.79
C ASP A 508 0.76 -3.33 -8.25
N ALA A 509 1.97 -3.49 -8.78
CA ALA A 509 3.11 -2.69 -8.36
C ALA A 509 2.97 -1.20 -8.74
N SER A 510 2.27 -0.89 -9.84
CA SER A 510 2.09 0.46 -10.39
C SER A 510 0.84 1.16 -9.85
N ASP A 511 -0.36 0.65 -10.15
CA ASP A 511 -1.64 1.30 -9.86
C ASP A 511 -2.30 0.87 -8.54
N LYS A 512 -1.67 -0.08 -7.83
CA LYS A 512 -2.11 -0.62 -6.52
C LYS A 512 -3.49 -1.30 -6.52
N SER A 513 -4.08 -1.60 -7.68
CA SER A 513 -5.30 -2.42 -7.77
C SER A 513 -5.08 -3.84 -7.27
N MET A 514 -6.16 -4.54 -6.86
CA MET A 514 -6.11 -5.93 -6.42
C MET A 514 -5.97 -6.89 -7.61
N LEU A 515 -5.19 -7.96 -7.45
CA LEU A 515 -4.90 -8.94 -8.51
C LEU A 515 -5.37 -10.34 -8.13
N SER A 516 -6.30 -10.88 -8.92
CA SER A 516 -6.72 -12.28 -8.85
C SER A 516 -5.84 -13.21 -9.71
N GLY A 517 -5.78 -14.49 -9.34
CA GLY A 517 -5.15 -15.54 -10.14
C GLY A 517 -3.67 -15.79 -9.90
N ALA A 518 -3.02 -15.08 -8.96
CA ALA A 518 -1.68 -15.41 -8.48
C ALA A 518 -1.77 -16.57 -7.47
N THR A 519 -0.75 -17.42 -7.36
CA THR A 519 -0.67 -18.40 -6.27
C THR A 519 0.34 -17.90 -5.24
N LEU A 520 -0.14 -17.66 -4.02
CA LEU A 520 0.66 -17.21 -2.88
C LEU A 520 0.71 -18.32 -1.82
N ARG A 521 1.84 -18.41 -1.12
CA ARG A 521 2.04 -19.31 0.01
C ARG A 521 2.52 -18.56 1.24
N LEU A 522 1.86 -18.79 2.37
CA LEU A 522 2.24 -18.32 3.70
C LEU A 522 3.10 -19.38 4.38
N VAL A 523 4.30 -18.99 4.81
CA VAL A 523 5.30 -19.87 5.45
C VAL A 523 5.70 -19.28 6.80
N ARG A 524 5.75 -20.10 7.85
CA ARG A 524 6.32 -19.70 9.14
C ARG A 524 7.85 -19.80 9.10
N VAL A 525 8.55 -18.78 9.58
CA VAL A 525 10.01 -18.66 9.38
C VAL A 525 10.83 -19.54 10.33
N SER A 526 10.30 -19.90 11.51
CA SER A 526 11.02 -20.70 12.53
C SER A 526 11.26 -22.16 12.15
N ASP A 527 10.36 -22.74 11.37
CA ASP A 527 10.33 -24.17 10.99
C ASP A 527 10.20 -24.37 9.47
N ASN A 528 10.04 -23.27 8.70
CA ASN A 528 9.75 -23.26 7.26
C ASN A 528 8.50 -24.10 6.89
N SER A 529 7.54 -24.22 7.80
CA SER A 529 6.25 -24.88 7.54
C SER A 529 5.33 -24.02 6.70
N THR A 530 4.67 -24.65 5.72
CA THR A 530 3.53 -24.05 5.01
C THR A 530 2.34 -23.97 5.95
N ILE A 531 1.77 -22.78 6.08
CA ILE A 531 0.56 -22.53 6.87
C ILE A 531 -0.67 -22.50 5.96
N ASP A 532 -0.53 -21.88 4.79
CA ASP A 532 -1.58 -21.79 3.78
C ASP A 532 -0.98 -21.59 2.37
N GLU A 533 -1.63 -22.07 1.32
CA GLU A 533 -1.29 -21.82 -0.09
C GLU A 533 -2.57 -21.69 -0.91
N TRP A 534 -2.83 -20.49 -1.44
CA TRP A 534 -4.10 -20.12 -2.05
C TRP A 534 -3.91 -19.41 -3.40
N THR A 535 -4.98 -19.36 -4.19
CA THR A 535 -5.04 -18.51 -5.39
C THR A 535 -5.76 -17.20 -5.06
N THR A 536 -5.17 -16.07 -5.42
CA THR A 536 -5.64 -14.74 -5.01
C THR A 536 -6.93 -14.34 -5.72
N THR A 537 -7.71 -13.47 -5.09
CA THR A 537 -8.96 -12.93 -5.64
C THR A 537 -8.87 -11.41 -5.78
N THR A 538 -9.99 -10.72 -6.03
CA THR A 538 -10.07 -9.25 -5.95
C THR A 538 -10.20 -8.72 -4.52
N SER A 539 -10.19 -9.61 -3.52
CA SER A 539 -10.19 -9.30 -2.08
C SER A 539 -8.89 -9.75 -1.43
N GLY A 540 -8.55 -9.16 -0.27
CA GLY A 540 -7.48 -9.67 0.59
C GLY A 540 -7.81 -11.06 1.12
N HIS A 541 -6.79 -11.91 1.28
CA HIS A 541 -6.93 -13.24 1.87
C HIS A 541 -6.74 -13.15 3.37
N VAL A 542 -7.74 -13.60 4.14
CA VAL A 542 -7.75 -13.46 5.60
C VAL A 542 -7.30 -14.76 6.25
N VAL A 543 -6.22 -14.70 7.03
CA VAL A 543 -5.71 -15.80 7.85
C VAL A 543 -5.86 -15.43 9.32
N ARG A 544 -6.52 -16.31 10.09
CA ARG A 544 -6.76 -16.16 11.54
C ARG A 544 -5.95 -17.17 12.34
N GLY A 545 -5.97 -17.04 13.68
CA GLY A 545 -5.38 -18.01 14.61
C GLY A 545 -3.85 -18.11 14.55
N LEU A 546 -3.17 -17.10 13.98
CA LEU A 546 -1.71 -17.15 13.83
C LEU A 546 -1.02 -16.89 15.17
N ALA A 547 -0.34 -17.92 15.70
CA ALA A 547 0.50 -17.80 16.89
C ALA A 547 1.65 -16.78 16.69
N PRO A 548 2.14 -16.13 17.77
CA PRO A 548 3.27 -15.20 17.70
C PRO A 548 4.48 -15.77 16.95
N GLY A 549 5.08 -14.96 16.08
CA GLY A 549 6.26 -15.37 15.34
C GLY A 549 6.50 -14.59 14.06
N ASN A 550 7.57 -14.96 13.35
CA ASN A 550 7.91 -14.41 12.05
C ASN A 550 7.36 -15.30 10.94
N TYR A 551 6.78 -14.66 9.94
CA TYR A 551 6.11 -15.27 8.79
C TYR A 551 6.60 -14.64 7.49
N LYS A 552 6.44 -15.34 6.37
CA LYS A 552 6.67 -14.79 5.04
C LYS A 552 5.61 -15.23 4.04
N VAL A 553 5.25 -14.31 3.14
CA VAL A 553 4.46 -14.61 1.94
C VAL A 553 5.43 -14.72 0.77
N ILE A 554 5.30 -15.79 -0.01
CA ILE A 554 6.04 -16.01 -1.26
C ILE A 554 5.06 -16.30 -2.40
N GLU A 555 5.40 -15.89 -3.62
CA GLU A 555 4.61 -16.21 -4.80
C GLU A 555 5.17 -17.46 -5.49
N THR A 556 4.30 -18.42 -5.79
CA THR A 556 4.64 -19.65 -6.52
C THR A 556 4.15 -19.62 -7.96
N LYS A 557 3.23 -18.70 -8.30
CA LYS A 557 2.73 -18.47 -9.65
C LYS A 557 2.22 -17.04 -9.83
N ALA A 558 2.58 -16.38 -10.94
CA ALA A 558 2.09 -15.05 -11.29
C ALA A 558 0.60 -15.06 -11.71
N PRO A 559 -0.13 -13.94 -11.55
CA PRO A 559 -1.42 -13.76 -12.21
C PRO A 559 -1.23 -13.51 -13.72
N SER A 560 -2.22 -13.86 -14.54
CA SER A 560 -2.11 -13.73 -16.01
C SER A 560 -1.86 -12.28 -16.42
N GLY A 561 -0.84 -12.05 -17.25
CA GLY A 561 -0.42 -10.71 -17.68
C GLY A 561 0.60 -10.04 -16.76
N TYR A 562 1.11 -10.73 -15.73
CA TYR A 562 2.08 -10.22 -14.76
C TYR A 562 3.32 -11.09 -14.68
N THR A 563 4.40 -10.48 -14.20
CA THR A 563 5.68 -11.15 -13.94
C THR A 563 5.64 -11.80 -12.56
N LEU A 564 6.13 -13.04 -12.45
CA LEU A 564 6.39 -13.77 -11.21
C LEU A 564 7.40 -13.00 -10.36
N SER A 565 7.04 -12.72 -9.11
CA SER A 565 7.91 -12.01 -8.18
C SER A 565 8.82 -12.99 -7.44
N SER A 566 10.14 -12.80 -7.56
CA SER A 566 11.15 -13.48 -6.73
C SER A 566 11.30 -12.88 -5.32
N SER A 567 10.40 -11.97 -4.92
CA SER A 567 10.44 -11.31 -3.62
C SER A 567 9.71 -12.14 -2.56
N GLU A 568 10.26 -12.19 -1.34
CA GLU A 568 9.56 -12.68 -0.15
C GLU A 568 9.10 -11.49 0.69
N VAL A 569 7.85 -11.49 1.18
CA VAL A 569 7.32 -10.44 2.06
C VAL A 569 7.24 -10.97 3.48
N THR A 570 8.22 -10.62 4.32
CA THR A 570 8.31 -11.01 5.72
C THR A 570 7.51 -10.09 6.65
N PHE A 571 6.83 -10.65 7.64
CA PHE A 571 6.11 -9.92 8.68
C PHE A 571 6.15 -10.66 10.03
N THR A 572 5.71 -9.99 11.10
CA THR A 572 5.69 -10.55 12.46
C THR A 572 4.27 -10.49 13.03
N VAL A 573 3.80 -11.59 13.61
CA VAL A 573 2.55 -11.67 14.36
C VAL A 573 2.87 -11.62 15.85
N THR A 574 2.02 -10.94 16.62
CA THR A 574 2.15 -10.79 18.08
C THR A 574 0.78 -10.64 18.70
N ASN A 575 0.55 -11.22 19.89
CA ASN A 575 -0.72 -11.09 20.62
C ASN A 575 -1.08 -9.65 21.07
N ASN A 576 -0.29 -8.63 20.72
CA ASN A 576 -0.59 -7.21 20.98
C ASN A 576 -1.14 -6.48 19.72
N GLN A 577 -1.71 -7.20 18.76
CA GLN A 577 -2.31 -6.64 17.53
C GLN A 577 -3.68 -6.03 17.85
N THR A 578 -3.79 -4.70 17.88
CA THR A 578 -5.07 -4.01 18.13
C THR A 578 -5.96 -3.86 16.90
N GLU A 579 -5.47 -4.25 15.73
CA GLU A 579 -6.12 -4.13 14.40
C GLU A 579 -5.57 -5.24 13.49
N PRO A 580 -6.33 -5.75 12.50
CA PRO A 580 -5.86 -6.75 11.54
C PRO A 580 -4.59 -6.33 10.78
N LEU A 581 -3.56 -7.17 10.80
CA LEU A 581 -2.28 -6.87 10.16
C LEU A 581 -2.38 -7.05 8.64
N THR A 582 -2.39 -5.94 7.90
CA THR A 582 -2.41 -5.96 6.42
C THR A 582 -1.00 -6.14 5.85
N VAL A 583 -0.82 -7.15 4.99
CA VAL A 583 0.45 -7.52 4.34
C VAL A 583 0.27 -7.50 2.82
N THR A 584 0.96 -6.60 2.12
CA THR A 584 0.79 -6.43 0.67
C THR A 584 1.91 -7.06 -0.15
N PHE A 585 1.56 -7.86 -1.17
CA PHE A 585 2.49 -8.50 -2.10
C PHE A 585 2.27 -8.00 -3.55
N TYR A 586 3.29 -7.34 -4.12
CA TYR A 586 3.19 -6.64 -5.42
C TYR A 586 3.76 -7.43 -6.61
N ASN A 587 3.11 -7.36 -7.78
CA ASN A 587 3.70 -7.78 -9.07
C ASN A 587 3.68 -6.67 -10.12
N SER A 588 4.67 -6.69 -11.00
CA SER A 588 4.75 -5.86 -12.20
C SER A 588 4.00 -6.51 -13.35
N LYS A 589 3.40 -5.69 -14.22
CA LYS A 589 2.76 -6.15 -15.48
C LYS A 589 3.84 -6.67 -16.42
N ASN A 590 3.57 -7.75 -17.15
CA ASN A 590 4.40 -8.11 -18.30
C ASN A 590 4.27 -7.00 -19.35
N GLN A 591 5.41 -6.52 -19.86
CA GLN A 591 5.46 -5.37 -20.75
C GLN A 591 6.48 -5.58 -21.88
N VAL A 592 6.10 -5.12 -23.07
CA VAL A 592 6.96 -5.05 -24.25
C VAL A 592 6.94 -3.63 -24.82
N SER A 593 8.11 -3.15 -25.20
CA SER A 593 8.30 -1.89 -25.92
C SER A 593 8.68 -2.21 -27.36
N ILE A 594 7.84 -1.81 -28.31
CA ILE A 594 8.05 -2.01 -29.74
C ILE A 594 8.60 -0.71 -30.31
N VAL A 595 9.73 -0.79 -31.01
CA VAL A 595 10.38 0.35 -31.65
C VAL A 595 10.53 0.10 -33.14
N LYS A 596 10.09 1.08 -33.93
CA LYS A 596 10.34 1.10 -35.37
C LYS A 596 11.67 1.79 -35.63
N VAL A 597 12.55 1.15 -36.39
CA VAL A 597 13.88 1.70 -36.71
C VAL A 597 14.20 1.63 -38.19
N ASP A 598 15.12 2.50 -38.57
CA ASP A 598 15.86 2.49 -39.82
C ASP A 598 16.93 1.39 -39.78
N MET A 599 16.99 0.57 -40.83
CA MET A 599 17.83 -0.64 -40.87
C MET A 599 19.34 -0.35 -40.86
N GLU A 600 19.77 0.80 -41.38
CA GLU A 600 21.20 1.13 -41.55
C GLU A 600 21.73 2.00 -40.41
N THR A 601 20.91 2.93 -39.91
CA THR A 601 21.31 3.91 -38.89
C THR A 601 20.80 3.59 -37.48
N GLY A 602 19.81 2.71 -37.33
CA GLY A 602 19.15 2.43 -36.05
C GLY A 602 18.28 3.59 -35.51
N ALA A 603 18.17 4.70 -36.25
CA ALA A 603 17.33 5.84 -35.88
C ALA A 603 15.85 5.43 -35.78
N ARG A 604 15.08 6.09 -34.92
CA ARG A 604 13.63 5.86 -34.82
C ARG A 604 12.92 6.32 -36.10
N VAL A 605 11.90 5.58 -36.50
CA VAL A 605 11.12 5.84 -37.71
C VAL A 605 9.65 6.00 -37.33
N SER A 606 9.12 7.19 -37.59
CA SER A 606 7.74 7.58 -37.29
C SER A 606 6.83 7.43 -38.51
N GLY A 607 5.54 7.16 -38.29
CA GLY A 607 4.50 7.14 -39.34
C GLY A 607 4.19 5.79 -40.00
N ALA A 608 4.95 4.73 -39.71
CA ALA A 608 4.60 3.36 -40.09
C ALA A 608 3.39 2.87 -39.27
N THR A 609 2.49 2.08 -39.86
CA THR A 609 1.44 1.36 -39.12
C THR A 609 1.91 -0.06 -38.83
N LEU A 610 2.05 -0.40 -37.55
CA LEU A 610 2.35 -1.75 -37.09
C LEU A 610 1.11 -2.39 -36.45
N GLN A 611 0.93 -3.69 -36.68
CA GLN A 611 -0.11 -4.51 -36.05
C GLN A 611 0.53 -5.65 -35.27
N VAL A 612 0.06 -5.83 -34.03
CA VAL A 612 0.50 -6.93 -33.16
C VAL A 612 -0.60 -7.98 -33.09
N THR A 613 -0.25 -9.25 -33.30
CA THR A 613 -1.15 -10.40 -33.15
C THR A 613 -0.59 -11.41 -32.14
N ASN A 614 -1.47 -12.23 -31.59
CA ASN A 614 -1.10 -13.43 -30.83
C ASN A 614 -0.92 -14.64 -31.77
N SER A 615 -0.42 -15.76 -31.22
CA SER A 615 -0.24 -17.03 -31.96
C SER A 615 -1.51 -17.66 -32.54
N SER A 616 -2.69 -17.18 -32.18
CA SER A 616 -3.97 -17.59 -32.77
C SER A 616 -4.45 -16.65 -33.89
N GLY A 617 -3.62 -15.68 -34.29
CA GLY A 617 -3.96 -14.68 -35.31
C GLY A 617 -4.86 -13.55 -34.82
N GLY A 618 -5.25 -13.54 -33.54
CA GLY A 618 -6.05 -12.48 -32.95
C GLY A 618 -5.24 -11.19 -32.81
N VAL A 619 -5.80 -10.07 -33.27
CA VAL A 619 -5.19 -8.74 -33.11
C VAL A 619 -5.18 -8.35 -31.64
N VAL A 620 -4.01 -7.92 -31.17
CA VAL A 620 -3.74 -7.47 -29.81
C VAL A 620 -3.72 -5.95 -29.76
N ASP A 621 -3.10 -5.31 -30.76
CA ASP A 621 -3.13 -3.87 -30.97
C ASP A 621 -2.80 -3.52 -32.44
N THR A 622 -3.07 -2.27 -32.85
CA THR A 622 -2.64 -1.72 -34.13
C THR A 622 -2.39 -0.21 -33.96
N PHE A 623 -1.15 0.22 -34.15
CA PHE A 623 -0.68 1.56 -33.79
C PHE A 623 0.14 2.20 -34.92
N THR A 624 0.16 3.53 -34.94
CA THR A 624 1.12 4.28 -35.76
C THR A 624 2.37 4.56 -34.94
N THR A 625 3.53 4.30 -35.53
CA THR A 625 4.84 4.42 -34.89
C THR A 625 5.24 5.88 -34.68
N SER A 626 6.02 6.12 -33.63
CA SER A 626 6.51 7.44 -33.23
C SER A 626 7.97 7.33 -32.75
N ASP A 627 8.60 8.48 -32.46
CA ASP A 627 9.95 8.53 -31.89
C ASP A 627 10.00 7.90 -30.48
N THR A 628 8.86 7.81 -29.79
CA THR A 628 8.71 7.09 -28.52
C THR A 628 8.37 5.60 -28.75
N PRO A 629 8.96 4.67 -27.99
CA PRO A 629 8.57 3.25 -28.05
C PRO A 629 7.08 3.07 -27.76
N HIS A 630 6.41 2.24 -28.56
CA HIS A 630 5.02 1.86 -28.28
C HIS A 630 4.98 0.75 -27.24
N VAL A 631 4.19 0.91 -26.18
CA VAL A 631 4.29 0.05 -24.99
C VAL A 631 3.00 -0.74 -24.77
N LEU A 632 3.08 -2.05 -25.00
CA LEU A 632 2.02 -3.00 -24.66
C LEU A 632 2.27 -3.60 -23.27
N SER A 633 1.21 -3.71 -22.46
CA SER A 633 1.29 -4.28 -21.10
C SER A 633 0.11 -5.19 -20.79
N LYS A 634 0.20 -5.96 -19.70
CA LYS A 634 -0.72 -7.06 -19.36
C LYS A 634 -0.77 -8.18 -20.41
N LEU A 635 0.33 -8.38 -21.16
CA LEU A 635 0.44 -9.50 -22.10
C LEU A 635 0.59 -10.83 -21.34
N SER A 636 -0.33 -11.76 -21.61
CA SER A 636 -0.24 -13.14 -21.14
C SER A 636 1.02 -13.83 -21.68
N PRO A 637 1.54 -14.87 -21.01
CA PRO A 637 2.59 -15.72 -21.57
C PRO A 637 2.16 -16.32 -22.92
N GLY A 638 3.08 -16.33 -23.89
CA GLY A 638 2.83 -16.81 -25.25
C GLY A 638 3.69 -16.12 -26.30
N THR A 639 3.59 -16.60 -27.54
CA THR A 639 4.27 -15.99 -28.70
C THR A 639 3.34 -15.02 -29.41
N TYR A 640 3.89 -13.86 -29.72
CA TYR A 640 3.28 -12.74 -30.41
C TYR A 640 4.07 -12.41 -31.67
N TYR A 641 3.42 -11.70 -32.59
CA TYR A 641 4.00 -11.28 -33.87
C TYR A 641 3.67 -9.81 -34.07
N VAL A 642 4.65 -9.01 -34.50
CA VAL A 642 4.42 -7.65 -34.99
C VAL A 642 4.77 -7.59 -36.47
N ARG A 643 3.83 -7.11 -37.28
CA ARG A 643 3.98 -6.91 -38.73
C ARG A 643 3.70 -5.47 -39.11
N GLU A 644 4.33 -4.99 -40.18
CA GLU A 644 3.92 -3.74 -40.80
C GLU A 644 2.70 -3.95 -41.70
N THR A 645 1.77 -3.00 -41.65
CA THR A 645 0.58 -2.97 -42.53
C THR A 645 0.55 -1.72 -43.41
N LYS A 646 1.38 -0.73 -43.10
CA LYS A 646 1.69 0.43 -43.95
C LYS A 646 3.08 0.96 -43.60
N THR A 647 3.91 1.19 -44.61
CA THR A 647 5.23 1.80 -44.45
C THR A 647 5.14 3.34 -44.42
N PRO A 648 6.11 4.05 -43.81
CA PRO A 648 6.20 5.51 -43.88
C PRO A 648 6.94 5.98 -45.15
N ASP A 649 6.66 7.21 -45.57
CA ASP A 649 7.29 7.89 -46.71
C ASP A 649 8.82 7.63 -46.80
N GLY A 650 9.27 7.04 -47.91
CA GLY A 650 10.69 6.76 -48.17
C GLY A 650 11.21 5.41 -47.66
N TYR A 651 10.40 4.62 -46.98
CA TYR A 651 10.78 3.27 -46.56
C TYR A 651 10.15 2.21 -47.45
N VAL A 652 10.76 1.02 -47.45
CA VAL A 652 10.21 -0.18 -48.07
C VAL A 652 9.30 -0.87 -47.05
N LEU A 653 8.11 -1.29 -47.48
CA LEU A 653 7.16 -2.08 -46.71
C LEU A 653 7.73 -3.47 -46.44
N ASP A 654 8.09 -3.76 -45.19
CA ASP A 654 8.47 -5.11 -44.77
C ASP A 654 7.21 -5.89 -44.34
N SER A 655 6.83 -6.87 -45.16
CA SER A 655 5.68 -7.74 -44.90
C SER A 655 5.96 -8.87 -43.91
N GLU A 656 7.22 -9.13 -43.55
CA GLU A 656 7.56 -10.26 -42.68
C GLU A 656 7.30 -9.95 -41.20
N PRO A 657 6.62 -10.84 -40.46
CA PRO A 657 6.30 -10.61 -39.05
C PRO A 657 7.49 -10.91 -38.12
N VAL A 658 7.96 -9.91 -37.37
CA VAL A 658 8.92 -10.12 -36.28
C VAL A 658 8.19 -10.79 -35.11
N SER A 659 8.64 -12.00 -34.73
CA SER A 659 8.09 -12.74 -33.60
C SER A 659 8.78 -12.40 -32.28
N PHE A 660 8.04 -12.46 -31.18
CA PHE A 660 8.57 -12.30 -29.83
C PHE A 660 7.75 -13.12 -28.81
N THR A 661 8.37 -13.53 -27.70
CA THR A 661 7.73 -14.36 -26.68
C THR A 661 7.67 -13.64 -25.35
N ILE A 662 6.47 -13.61 -24.75
CA ILE A 662 6.24 -13.21 -23.37
C ILE A 662 6.22 -14.46 -22.50
N SER A 663 6.84 -14.38 -21.33
CA SER A 663 6.85 -15.42 -20.29
C SER A 663 6.47 -14.80 -18.95
N ASP A 664 6.21 -15.64 -17.94
CA ASP A 664 6.00 -15.18 -16.56
C ASP A 664 7.22 -14.48 -15.94
N SER A 665 8.37 -14.37 -16.62
CA SER A 665 9.54 -13.58 -16.17
C SER A 665 9.78 -12.31 -17.01
N THR A 666 8.93 -12.01 -18.00
CA THR A 666 9.17 -10.94 -18.98
C THR A 666 8.70 -9.57 -18.48
N THR A 667 9.57 -8.85 -17.78
CA THR A 667 9.29 -7.50 -17.25
C THR A 667 9.30 -6.40 -18.32
N ASN A 668 10.39 -6.25 -19.07
CA ASN A 668 10.61 -5.18 -20.05
C ASN A 668 11.31 -5.73 -21.30
N LEU A 669 10.56 -6.36 -22.20
CA LEU A 669 11.10 -6.78 -23.48
C LEU A 669 11.19 -5.58 -24.44
N GLN A 670 12.24 -5.49 -25.26
CA GLN A 670 12.31 -4.57 -26.38
C GLN A 670 12.30 -5.35 -27.69
N VAL A 671 11.46 -4.92 -28.64
CA VAL A 671 11.32 -5.53 -29.96
C VAL A 671 11.57 -4.46 -31.02
N GLU A 672 12.55 -4.68 -31.88
CA GLU A 672 12.84 -3.78 -33.00
C GLU A 672 12.21 -4.29 -34.30
N PHE A 673 11.46 -3.43 -34.99
CA PHE A 673 10.96 -3.70 -36.35
C PHE A 673 11.68 -2.76 -37.33
N LYS A 674 12.50 -3.30 -38.24
CA LYS A 674 13.47 -2.52 -39.04
C LYS A 674 12.98 -2.38 -40.48
N ASN A 675 13.02 -1.17 -41.05
CA ASN A 675 12.81 -0.99 -42.50
C ASN A 675 14.06 -0.42 -43.14
N LYS A 676 14.32 -0.85 -44.36
CA LYS A 676 15.28 -0.24 -45.28
C LYS A 676 14.63 0.97 -45.97
N LYS A 677 15.41 1.99 -46.31
CA LYS A 677 14.97 3.06 -47.22
C LYS A 677 15.03 2.55 -48.66
N ASN A 678 14.11 2.99 -49.52
CA ASN A 678 14.23 2.71 -50.95
C ASN A 678 15.47 3.39 -51.57
N GLU A 679 15.98 2.83 -52.65
CA GLU A 679 17.13 3.37 -53.39
C GLU A 679 16.78 3.57 -54.87
N ILE A 680 16.78 4.83 -55.31
CA ILE A 680 16.51 5.19 -56.70
C ILE A 680 17.81 5.52 -57.42
N ARG A 681 18.07 4.76 -58.49
CA ARG A 681 19.22 4.93 -59.37
C ARG A 681 18.77 5.56 -60.68
N LEU A 682 19.38 6.67 -61.07
CA LEU A 682 19.10 7.31 -62.36
C LEU A 682 20.37 7.25 -63.23
N GLY A 683 20.23 6.69 -64.42
CA GLY A 683 21.31 6.53 -65.39
C GLY A 683 21.07 7.32 -66.67
N LYS A 684 22.17 7.57 -67.38
CA LYS A 684 22.15 8.09 -68.74
C LYS A 684 22.64 7.00 -69.68
N ILE A 685 21.91 6.73 -70.76
CA ILE A 685 22.32 5.72 -71.75
C ILE A 685 22.42 6.28 -73.16
N ASP A 686 23.16 5.55 -73.99
CA ASP A 686 23.09 5.62 -75.44
C ASP A 686 21.74 5.06 -75.93
N LYS A 687 21.11 5.72 -76.89
CA LYS A 687 19.80 5.31 -77.43
C LYS A 687 19.88 4.03 -78.27
N ASP A 688 21.02 3.74 -78.86
CA ASP A 688 21.22 2.60 -79.75
C ASP A 688 21.92 1.45 -79.01
N THR A 689 23.10 1.67 -78.40
CA THR A 689 23.89 0.60 -77.75
C THR A 689 23.39 0.22 -76.36
N LYS A 690 22.62 1.10 -75.69
CA LYS A 690 22.16 1.00 -74.29
C LYS A 690 23.25 1.06 -73.22
N GLU A 691 24.51 1.31 -73.61
CA GLU A 691 25.61 1.51 -72.68
C GLU A 691 25.43 2.83 -71.91
N TYR A 692 26.01 2.93 -70.71
CA TYR A 692 25.93 4.13 -69.89
C TYR A 692 26.88 5.23 -70.39
N VAL A 693 26.39 6.47 -70.40
CA VAL A 693 27.09 7.64 -70.96
C VAL A 693 27.31 8.68 -69.87
N ALA A 694 28.57 9.01 -69.60
CA ALA A 694 28.93 10.05 -68.64
C ALA A 694 28.78 11.47 -69.24
N GLY A 695 28.64 12.48 -68.39
CA GLY A 695 28.72 13.91 -68.76
C GLY A 695 27.40 14.63 -69.01
N ALA A 696 26.24 13.96 -68.99
CA ALA A 696 24.95 14.61 -69.22
C ALA A 696 24.46 15.30 -67.93
N LEU A 697 24.04 16.57 -68.02
CA LEU A 697 23.45 17.25 -66.86
C LEU A 697 21.95 16.89 -66.75
N LEU A 698 21.60 16.17 -65.69
CA LEU A 698 20.27 15.64 -65.44
C LEU A 698 19.65 16.24 -64.17
N ARG A 699 18.32 16.28 -64.11
CA ARG A 699 17.59 16.53 -62.87
C ARG A 699 16.39 15.62 -62.69
N LEU A 700 16.05 15.35 -61.44
CA LEU A 700 14.79 14.75 -61.04
C LEU A 700 13.88 15.87 -60.52
N VAL A 701 12.67 16.00 -61.08
CA VAL A 701 11.61 16.87 -60.55
C VAL A 701 10.44 16.05 -60.03
N ASP A 702 9.66 16.60 -59.10
CA ASP A 702 8.47 15.94 -58.56
C ASP A 702 7.23 16.10 -59.47
N SER A 703 6.04 15.75 -58.98
CA SER A 703 4.78 15.91 -59.71
C SER A 703 4.32 17.37 -59.89
N ASN A 704 4.83 18.31 -59.10
CA ASN A 704 4.56 19.74 -59.20
C ASN A 704 5.54 20.44 -60.17
N GLY A 705 6.72 19.84 -60.36
CA GLY A 705 7.82 20.37 -61.15
C GLY A 705 8.96 20.95 -60.30
N ASP A 706 8.90 20.77 -58.97
CA ASP A 706 9.95 21.21 -58.05
C ASP A 706 11.17 20.28 -58.15
N GLU A 707 12.37 20.86 -58.07
CA GLU A 707 13.63 20.14 -58.27
C GLU A 707 14.03 19.33 -57.03
N VAL A 708 14.05 18.01 -57.17
CA VAL A 708 14.30 17.04 -56.09
C VAL A 708 15.79 16.73 -55.95
N GLU A 709 16.51 16.66 -57.08
CA GLU A 709 17.97 16.49 -57.14
C GLU A 709 18.50 16.84 -58.54
N ARG A 710 19.75 17.30 -58.64
CA ARG A 710 20.46 17.59 -59.90
C ARG A 710 21.84 16.93 -59.89
N PHE A 711 22.22 16.27 -60.98
CA PHE A 711 23.45 15.48 -61.06
C PHE A 711 23.98 15.40 -62.49
N THR A 712 25.29 15.23 -62.64
CA THR A 712 25.89 14.85 -63.93
C THR A 712 25.96 13.32 -64.01
N SER A 713 25.65 12.73 -65.17
CA SER A 713 25.70 11.28 -65.33
C SER A 713 27.13 10.73 -65.31
N GLY A 714 27.29 9.51 -64.79
CA GLY A 714 28.52 8.73 -64.87
C GLY A 714 28.41 7.54 -65.83
N SER A 715 29.44 6.69 -65.85
CA SER A 715 29.46 5.40 -66.56
C SER A 715 28.63 4.30 -65.87
N GLU A 716 27.94 4.61 -64.77
CA GLU A 716 26.97 3.76 -64.08
C GLU A 716 25.77 4.60 -63.60
N PRO A 717 24.60 3.98 -63.32
CA PRO A 717 23.46 4.65 -62.71
C PRO A 717 23.82 5.28 -61.36
N SER A 718 23.67 6.59 -61.25
CA SER A 718 23.95 7.31 -60.01
C SER A 718 22.85 7.05 -58.97
N VAL A 719 23.23 6.72 -57.75
CA VAL A 719 22.28 6.68 -56.61
C VAL A 719 21.95 8.12 -56.24
N ILE A 720 20.73 8.55 -56.57
CA ILE A 720 20.34 9.96 -56.49
C ILE A 720 19.92 10.34 -55.08
N LYS A 721 19.09 9.50 -54.47
CA LYS A 721 18.57 9.72 -53.13
C LYS A 721 18.08 8.39 -52.56
N ARG A 722 18.28 8.20 -51.26
CA ARG A 722 17.68 7.10 -50.50
C ARG A 722 16.49 7.61 -49.72
N GLY A 723 15.35 6.93 -49.84
CA GLY A 723 14.10 7.31 -49.21
C GLY A 723 13.36 8.46 -49.90
N LEU A 724 13.15 8.33 -51.21
CA LEU A 724 12.17 9.14 -51.92
C LEU A 724 10.76 8.65 -51.61
N LYS A 725 9.81 9.59 -51.46
CA LYS A 725 8.40 9.25 -51.24
C LYS A 725 7.85 8.45 -52.42
N SER A 726 6.92 7.54 -52.17
CA SER A 726 6.15 6.93 -53.26
C SER A 726 5.31 7.98 -53.99
N GLY A 727 5.11 7.78 -55.30
CA GLY A 727 4.53 8.77 -56.19
C GLY A 727 5.22 8.81 -57.56
N THR A 728 4.96 9.88 -58.31
CA THR A 728 5.45 10.07 -59.67
C THR A 728 6.37 11.29 -59.75
N TYR A 729 7.53 11.09 -60.33
CA TYR A 729 8.59 12.06 -60.58
C TYR A 729 8.94 12.04 -62.08
N TYR A 730 9.70 13.04 -62.53
CA TYR A 730 10.16 13.12 -63.91
C TYR A 730 11.67 13.38 -63.95
N LEU A 731 12.40 12.51 -64.65
CA LEU A 731 13.80 12.71 -65.00
C LEU A 731 13.86 13.53 -66.31
N GLU A 732 14.57 14.66 -66.27
CA GLU A 732 14.79 15.58 -67.38
C GLU A 732 16.28 15.71 -67.70
N GLU A 733 16.62 15.92 -68.97
CA GLU A 733 17.97 16.35 -69.37
C GLU A 733 18.03 17.85 -69.61
N LEU A 734 19.02 18.49 -68.98
CA LEU A 734 19.32 19.91 -69.08
C LEU A 734 20.39 20.17 -70.13
N GLU A 735 21.42 19.33 -70.18
CA GLU A 735 22.55 19.44 -71.12
C GLU A 735 22.96 18.02 -71.58
N ALA A 736 23.23 17.87 -72.87
CA ALA A 736 23.66 16.60 -73.45
C ALA A 736 25.14 16.30 -73.10
N PRO A 737 25.53 15.02 -73.02
CA PRO A 737 26.94 14.63 -72.93
C PRO A 737 27.63 14.82 -74.30
N ASP A 738 28.95 15.03 -74.29
CA ASP A 738 29.69 15.34 -75.53
C ASP A 738 29.54 14.29 -76.62
N GLY A 739 29.22 14.75 -77.83
CA GLY A 739 28.92 13.91 -78.98
C GLY A 739 27.48 13.41 -79.06
N TYR A 740 26.51 14.02 -78.35
CA TYR A 740 25.11 13.57 -78.37
C TYR A 740 24.09 14.68 -78.67
N ILE A 741 22.99 14.30 -79.32
CA ILE A 741 21.78 15.14 -79.44
C ILE A 741 21.02 15.11 -78.12
N ARG A 742 20.52 16.26 -77.65
CA ARG A 742 19.84 16.40 -76.37
C ARG A 742 18.44 15.77 -76.39
N ASN A 743 18.07 15.11 -75.28
CA ASN A 743 16.73 14.60 -75.08
C ASN A 743 15.87 15.63 -74.34
N THR A 744 15.05 16.38 -75.09
CA THR A 744 14.09 17.35 -74.55
C THR A 744 12.82 16.70 -73.95
N GLY A 745 12.76 15.38 -73.86
CA GLY A 745 11.64 14.63 -73.29
C GLY A 745 11.80 14.36 -71.79
N ARG A 746 10.69 13.95 -71.16
CA ARG A 746 10.64 13.53 -69.75
C ARG A 746 10.58 12.01 -69.63
N VAL A 747 11.35 11.43 -68.73
CA VAL A 747 11.20 10.02 -68.33
C VAL A 747 10.44 9.94 -67.01
N THR A 748 9.26 9.30 -67.03
CA THR A 748 8.44 9.09 -65.83
C THR A 748 9.10 8.08 -64.89
N VAL A 749 9.29 8.49 -63.64
CA VAL A 749 9.85 7.70 -62.53
C VAL A 749 8.73 7.45 -61.53
N THR A 750 8.33 6.21 -61.29
CA THR A 750 7.17 5.87 -60.42
C THR A 750 7.61 4.97 -59.28
N ILE A 751 7.65 5.53 -58.08
CA ILE A 751 8.12 4.86 -56.86
C ILE A 751 6.92 4.33 -56.08
N LYS A 752 6.99 3.09 -55.59
CA LYS A 752 6.00 2.49 -54.69
C LYS A 752 6.59 2.17 -53.32
N ASP A 753 5.72 2.00 -52.34
CA ASP A 753 6.03 1.52 -50.99
C ASP A 753 6.73 0.13 -50.97
N THR A 754 6.65 -0.63 -52.06
CA THR A 754 7.24 -1.97 -52.22
C THR A 754 8.61 -1.99 -52.90
N ASP A 755 9.08 -0.85 -53.38
CA ASP A 755 10.20 -0.79 -54.32
C ASP A 755 11.54 -0.61 -53.58
N ASP A 756 12.35 -1.67 -53.50
CA ASP A 756 13.62 -1.65 -52.76
C ASP A 756 14.75 -0.91 -53.51
N VAL A 757 15.14 -1.40 -54.68
CA VAL A 757 16.12 -0.77 -55.57
C VAL A 757 15.56 -0.71 -56.98
N VAL A 758 15.39 0.48 -57.54
CA VAL A 758 14.84 0.68 -58.89
C VAL A 758 15.75 1.59 -59.71
N THR A 759 15.99 1.21 -60.97
CA THR A 759 16.82 1.95 -61.92
C THR A 759 15.99 2.49 -63.08
N TYR A 760 16.13 3.79 -63.36
CA TYR A 760 15.54 4.44 -64.54
C TYR A 760 16.65 5.06 -65.40
N THR A 761 16.41 5.18 -66.71
CA THR A 761 17.41 5.70 -67.65
C THR A 761 16.83 6.66 -68.69
N ILE A 762 17.56 7.72 -69.01
CA ILE A 762 17.25 8.65 -70.11
C ILE A 762 18.27 8.51 -71.27
N ALA A 763 17.78 8.48 -72.51
CA ALA A 763 18.52 7.96 -73.68
C ALA A 763 18.73 9.02 -74.77
N ASN A 764 19.96 9.15 -75.29
CA ASN A 764 20.30 10.14 -76.34
C ASN A 764 20.87 9.46 -77.59
N LYS A 765 20.63 10.04 -78.77
CA LYS A 765 21.23 9.59 -80.02
C LYS A 765 22.62 10.20 -80.15
N LYS A 766 23.64 9.37 -80.38
CA LYS A 766 25.01 9.82 -80.64
C LYS A 766 25.10 10.53 -81.99
N THR A 767 25.97 11.52 -82.08
CA THR A 767 26.29 12.24 -83.32
C THR A 767 27.44 11.59 -84.08
N LYS A 768 27.55 11.89 -85.37
CA LYS A 768 28.68 11.51 -86.21
C LYS A 768 28.86 12.48 -87.38
N VAL A 769 30.07 12.95 -87.60
CA VAL A 769 30.47 13.66 -88.83
C VAL A 769 31.57 12.86 -89.51
N THR A 770 31.41 12.61 -90.81
CA THR A 770 32.46 12.01 -91.65
C THR A 770 32.92 13.05 -92.66
N ILE A 771 34.23 13.32 -92.78
CA ILE A 771 34.78 14.31 -93.71
C ILE A 771 35.78 13.66 -94.66
N SER A 772 35.48 13.65 -95.96
CA SER A 772 36.38 13.29 -97.05
C SER A 772 36.98 14.53 -97.71
N LYS A 773 38.25 14.44 -98.12
CA LYS A 773 38.91 15.41 -99.02
C LYS A 773 39.34 14.65 -100.26
N VAL A 774 38.93 15.13 -101.43
CA VAL A 774 39.07 14.43 -102.71
C VAL A 774 39.65 15.35 -103.78
N ASP A 775 40.27 14.80 -104.81
CA ASP A 775 40.77 15.55 -105.96
C ASP A 775 39.61 15.93 -106.89
N SER A 776 39.49 17.20 -107.27
CA SER A 776 38.35 17.72 -108.07
C SER A 776 38.29 17.19 -109.51
N GLU A 777 39.36 16.58 -110.02
CA GLU A 777 39.38 15.92 -111.33
C GLU A 777 39.17 14.41 -111.24
N THR A 778 39.76 13.75 -110.24
CA THR A 778 39.78 12.28 -110.16
C THR A 778 38.85 11.65 -109.12
N GLY A 779 38.34 12.41 -108.14
CA GLY A 779 37.54 11.88 -107.02
C GLY A 779 38.32 11.04 -106.00
N GLU A 780 39.56 10.65 -106.30
CA GLU A 780 40.49 9.98 -105.38
C GLU A 780 40.80 10.84 -104.13
N PRO A 781 41.06 10.22 -102.96
CA PRO A 781 41.40 10.95 -101.74
C PRO A 781 42.66 11.83 -101.85
N VAL A 782 42.66 12.96 -101.14
CA VAL A 782 43.83 13.85 -101.02
C VAL A 782 44.29 13.88 -99.56
N SER A 783 45.38 13.15 -99.29
CA SER A 783 46.08 13.15 -98.00
C SER A 783 47.01 14.36 -97.84
N GLY A 784 47.27 14.79 -96.59
CA GLY A 784 48.21 15.86 -96.28
C GLY A 784 47.62 17.27 -96.23
N VAL A 785 46.32 17.43 -96.53
CA VAL A 785 45.58 18.68 -96.34
C VAL A 785 45.35 18.92 -94.85
N ILE A 786 45.48 20.16 -94.38
CA ILE A 786 45.07 20.55 -93.03
C ILE A 786 43.67 21.17 -93.10
N LEU A 787 42.68 20.49 -92.51
CA LEU A 787 41.32 20.98 -92.32
C LEU A 787 41.12 21.48 -90.89
N GLU A 788 40.22 22.45 -90.72
CA GLU A 788 39.82 23.00 -89.43
C GLU A 788 38.30 23.08 -89.33
N ILE A 789 37.75 22.56 -88.24
CA ILE A 789 36.35 22.73 -87.86
C ILE A 789 36.21 23.90 -86.89
N LEU A 790 35.17 24.70 -87.09
CA LEU A 790 34.83 25.87 -86.32
C LEU A 790 33.38 25.80 -85.81
N ASP A 791 33.12 26.46 -84.69
CA ASP A 791 31.77 26.62 -84.14
C ASP A 791 30.93 27.62 -84.95
N SER A 792 29.69 27.85 -84.51
CA SER A 792 28.78 28.84 -85.09
C SER A 792 29.33 30.28 -85.10
N ASN A 793 30.23 30.60 -84.15
CA ASN A 793 30.89 31.90 -84.00
C ASN A 793 32.20 32.01 -84.80
N LYS A 794 32.57 30.98 -85.59
CA LYS A 794 33.84 30.86 -86.33
C LYS A 794 35.08 30.75 -85.44
N LYS A 795 34.92 30.29 -84.19
CA LYS A 795 36.04 29.91 -83.32
C LYS A 795 36.48 28.49 -83.67
N SER A 796 37.79 28.28 -83.80
CA SER A 796 38.38 26.95 -84.03
C SER A 796 38.03 25.98 -82.89
N LEU A 797 37.58 24.79 -83.27
CA LEU A 797 37.29 23.67 -82.37
C LEU A 797 38.30 22.54 -82.52
N LYS A 798 38.68 22.21 -83.76
CA LYS A 798 39.44 21.00 -84.07
C LYS A 798 40.15 21.11 -85.42
N THR A 799 41.47 21.02 -85.41
CA THR A 799 42.32 20.97 -86.62
C THR A 799 42.81 19.55 -86.82
N PHE A 800 42.79 19.04 -88.06
CA PHE A 800 43.26 17.70 -88.40
C PHE A 800 43.85 17.63 -89.81
N THR A 801 44.75 16.68 -90.03
CA THR A 801 45.34 16.42 -91.35
C THR A 801 44.60 15.27 -92.03
N THR A 802 44.30 15.40 -93.32
CA THR A 802 43.59 14.38 -94.10
C THR A 802 44.48 13.18 -94.42
N THR A 803 43.84 12.03 -94.59
CA THR A 803 44.47 10.77 -95.01
C THR A 803 43.70 10.18 -96.18
N ASP A 804 44.16 9.05 -96.70
CA ASP A 804 43.45 8.29 -97.74
C ASP A 804 42.09 7.73 -97.27
N SER A 805 41.77 7.87 -95.97
CA SER A 805 40.48 7.51 -95.36
C SER A 805 39.73 8.75 -94.83
N PRO A 806 38.39 8.81 -94.96
CA PRO A 806 37.59 9.89 -94.40
C PRO A 806 37.74 10.01 -92.88
N THR A 807 37.85 11.24 -92.38
CA THR A 807 37.99 11.51 -90.95
C THR A 807 36.63 11.41 -90.26
N VAL A 808 36.51 10.57 -89.23
CA VAL A 808 35.28 10.43 -88.43
C VAL A 808 35.42 11.19 -87.12
N ILE A 809 34.39 11.97 -86.80
CA ILE A 809 34.29 12.87 -85.65
C ILE A 809 32.96 12.54 -84.95
N SER A 810 32.95 12.46 -83.62
CA SER A 810 31.80 11.94 -82.85
C SER A 810 31.72 12.55 -81.44
N ASP A 811 32.29 13.74 -81.31
CA ASP A 811 32.51 14.54 -80.11
C ASP A 811 31.97 15.97 -80.29
N LEU A 812 31.10 16.19 -81.28
CA LEU A 812 30.38 17.44 -81.53
C LEU A 812 28.93 17.31 -81.04
N ASN A 813 28.44 18.31 -80.31
CA ASN A 813 27.06 18.34 -79.81
C ASN A 813 26.08 18.86 -80.88
N GLU A 814 24.78 18.89 -80.57
CA GLU A 814 23.79 19.54 -81.44
C GLU A 814 24.15 21.01 -81.71
N GLY A 815 24.07 21.44 -82.97
CA GLY A 815 24.50 22.78 -83.38
C GLY A 815 24.93 22.89 -84.84
N THR A 816 25.19 24.13 -85.28
CA THR A 816 25.71 24.46 -86.61
C THR A 816 27.21 24.73 -86.53
N TYR A 817 27.95 24.12 -87.44
CA TYR A 817 29.40 24.10 -87.50
C TYR A 817 29.89 24.42 -88.92
N TYR A 818 31.18 24.69 -89.04
CA TYR A 818 31.82 24.94 -90.32
C TYR A 818 33.11 24.15 -90.43
N VAL A 819 33.53 23.83 -91.66
CA VAL A 819 34.86 23.30 -91.95
C VAL A 819 35.50 24.08 -93.09
N ARG A 820 36.79 24.42 -92.95
CA ARG A 820 37.62 25.07 -93.97
C ARG A 820 38.95 24.35 -94.14
N GLU A 821 39.61 24.63 -95.26
CA GLU A 821 41.03 24.30 -95.43
C GLU A 821 41.91 25.40 -94.82
N VAL A 822 43.00 24.99 -94.16
CA VAL A 822 44.01 25.87 -93.57
C VAL A 822 45.33 25.78 -94.34
N LYS A 823 45.68 24.58 -94.84
CA LYS A 823 46.82 24.36 -95.73
C LYS A 823 46.46 23.26 -96.74
N ALA A 824 46.71 23.50 -98.02
CA ALA A 824 46.64 22.48 -99.05
C ALA A 824 47.73 21.40 -98.87
N ALA A 825 47.47 20.23 -99.45
CA ALA A 825 48.51 19.26 -99.76
C ALA A 825 49.38 19.75 -100.92
N ASP A 826 50.62 19.28 -100.97
CA ASP A 826 51.57 19.77 -101.98
C ASP A 826 51.10 19.38 -103.40
N GLY A 827 51.20 20.34 -104.34
CA GLY A 827 50.63 20.20 -105.68
C GLY A 827 49.15 20.59 -105.82
N TYR A 828 48.48 21.01 -104.75
CA TYR A 828 47.09 21.49 -104.76
C TYR A 828 46.99 22.97 -104.36
N ILE A 829 45.87 23.60 -104.76
CA ILE A 829 45.51 24.98 -104.45
C ILE A 829 44.64 24.99 -103.19
N LEU A 830 44.95 25.85 -102.22
CA LEU A 830 44.18 26.06 -100.99
C LEU A 830 42.76 26.57 -101.30
N ASP A 831 41.73 25.79 -100.95
CA ASP A 831 40.35 26.26 -100.96
C ASP A 831 40.04 27.12 -99.74
N LYS A 832 39.77 28.41 -100.00
CA LYS A 832 39.42 29.40 -98.98
C LYS A 832 37.90 29.45 -98.70
N SER A 833 37.14 28.50 -99.26
CA SER A 833 35.71 28.35 -98.96
C SER A 833 35.47 27.81 -97.53
N LEU A 834 34.21 27.87 -97.10
CA LEU A 834 33.78 27.51 -95.76
C LEU A 834 32.49 26.69 -95.86
N HIS A 835 32.60 25.38 -95.62
CA HIS A 835 31.47 24.45 -95.74
C HIS A 835 30.68 24.43 -94.44
N GLU A 836 29.39 24.76 -94.50
CA GLU A 836 28.47 24.69 -93.35
C GLU A 836 27.88 23.29 -93.20
N PHE A 837 27.73 22.83 -91.96
CA PHE A 837 26.93 21.65 -91.62
C PHE A 837 26.22 21.84 -90.28
N THR A 838 25.15 21.08 -90.03
CA THR A 838 24.41 21.11 -88.76
C THR A 838 24.17 19.70 -88.26
N LEU A 839 24.29 19.51 -86.95
CA LEU A 839 23.89 18.30 -86.23
C LEU A 839 22.61 18.59 -85.46
N ASP A 840 21.51 17.89 -85.78
CA ASP A 840 20.22 18.02 -85.09
C ASP A 840 19.52 16.66 -84.89
N SER A 841 18.33 16.67 -84.28
CA SER A 841 17.53 15.46 -84.03
C SER A 841 17.03 14.72 -85.30
N LYS A 842 17.12 15.33 -86.48
CA LYS A 842 16.81 14.73 -87.79
C LYS A 842 18.08 14.30 -88.53
N THR A 843 19.18 15.01 -88.29
CA THR A 843 20.50 14.88 -88.92
C THR A 843 21.59 14.67 -87.85
N PRO A 844 21.51 13.59 -87.04
CA PRO A 844 22.56 13.27 -86.07
C PRO A 844 23.84 12.75 -86.74
N GLU A 845 23.74 12.27 -87.99
CA GLU A 845 24.86 11.74 -88.75
C GLU A 845 24.96 12.50 -90.09
N VAL A 846 26.14 13.07 -90.37
CA VAL A 846 26.42 13.91 -91.56
C VAL A 846 27.69 13.43 -92.23
N ASN A 847 27.71 13.41 -93.57
CA ASN A 847 28.92 13.17 -94.36
C ASN A 847 29.18 14.42 -95.22
N ILE A 848 30.43 14.86 -95.26
CA ILE A 848 30.89 16.08 -95.93
C ILE A 848 32.03 15.71 -96.87
N GLU A 849 31.97 16.16 -98.11
CA GLU A 849 33.03 15.96 -99.11
C GLU A 849 33.55 17.30 -99.59
N ILE A 850 34.88 17.45 -99.65
CA ILE A 850 35.56 18.72 -99.91
C ILE A 850 36.61 18.51 -101.01
N GLU A 851 36.27 18.93 -102.23
CA GLU A 851 37.16 18.83 -103.41
C GLU A 851 38.43 19.70 -103.27
N ASN A 852 39.54 19.28 -103.88
CA ASN A 852 40.77 20.06 -104.00
C ASN A 852 41.28 20.11 -105.44
N LYS A 853 41.68 21.31 -105.88
CA LYS A 853 42.07 21.58 -107.27
C LYS A 853 43.58 21.47 -107.44
N PRO A 854 44.09 20.62 -108.35
CA PRO A 854 45.52 20.51 -108.59
C PRO A 854 46.09 21.77 -109.25
N ILE A 855 47.35 22.08 -108.98
CA ILE A 855 48.12 23.10 -109.71
C ILE A 855 48.45 22.56 -111.10
N ILE A 856 48.25 23.38 -112.14
CA ILE A 856 48.42 22.98 -113.55
C ILE A 856 49.32 23.98 -114.28
N LEU A 857 50.33 23.43 -114.97
CA LEU A 857 51.31 24.13 -115.79
C LEU A 857 51.26 23.61 -117.23
N ASN A 858 51.23 24.51 -118.19
CA ASN A 858 51.32 24.25 -119.63
C ASN A 858 52.70 24.70 -120.15
N LEU A 859 53.36 23.84 -120.93
CA LEU A 859 54.70 24.07 -121.46
C LEU A 859 54.71 24.01 -122.99
N GLY A 860 55.12 25.09 -123.65
CA GLY A 860 55.14 25.18 -125.10
C GLY A 860 56.52 25.53 -125.69
N LYS A 861 56.76 25.06 -126.92
CA LYS A 861 57.79 25.59 -127.82
C LYS A 861 57.08 26.46 -128.85
N ILE A 862 57.53 27.68 -129.11
CA ILE A 862 56.89 28.58 -130.11
C ILE A 862 57.91 29.19 -131.07
N ASP A 863 57.44 29.61 -132.26
CA ASP A 863 58.17 30.51 -133.15
C ASP A 863 58.09 31.94 -132.58
N ALA A 864 59.23 32.65 -132.51
CA ALA A 864 59.30 33.97 -131.88
C ALA A 864 58.54 35.08 -132.63
N ARG A 865 58.25 34.87 -133.92
CA ARG A 865 57.70 35.84 -134.87
C ARG A 865 56.24 35.55 -135.23
N THR A 866 55.79 34.29 -135.22
CA THR A 866 54.37 33.92 -135.43
C THR A 866 53.62 33.62 -134.14
N GLY A 867 54.32 33.17 -133.08
CA GLY A 867 53.71 32.70 -131.84
C GLY A 867 53.03 31.33 -131.93
N GLU A 868 53.12 30.64 -133.08
CA GLU A 868 52.59 29.29 -133.27
C GLU A 868 53.48 28.25 -132.59
N TYR A 869 52.89 27.14 -132.14
CA TYR A 869 53.62 26.06 -131.45
C TYR A 869 54.47 25.24 -132.43
N ILE A 870 55.72 24.98 -132.06
CA ILE A 870 56.68 24.18 -132.85
C ILE A 870 56.74 22.76 -132.30
N SER A 871 56.42 21.79 -133.16
CA SER A 871 56.57 20.35 -132.87
C SER A 871 58.02 19.88 -133.06
N GLY A 872 58.46 18.91 -132.25
CA GLY A 872 59.71 18.18 -132.45
C GLY A 872 60.94 18.66 -131.68
N ALA A 873 60.82 19.59 -130.74
CA ALA A 873 61.93 19.96 -129.83
C ALA A 873 61.96 19.01 -128.62
N THR A 874 63.14 18.50 -128.24
CA THR A 874 63.28 17.75 -126.98
C THR A 874 63.43 18.74 -125.84
N MET A 875 62.43 18.78 -124.96
CA MET A 875 62.28 19.73 -123.87
C MET A 875 62.42 19.02 -122.51
N GLN A 876 63.02 19.69 -121.53
CA GLN A 876 63.10 19.18 -120.17
C GLN A 876 62.70 20.24 -119.15
N LEU A 877 61.70 19.90 -118.34
CA LEU A 877 61.34 20.62 -117.12
C LEU A 877 62.15 20.07 -115.94
N ASN A 878 62.85 20.96 -115.24
CA ASN A 878 63.52 20.72 -113.98
C ASN A 878 62.92 21.61 -112.89
N ARG A 879 63.05 21.21 -111.61
CA ARG A 879 62.81 22.08 -110.46
C ARG A 879 64.18 22.49 -109.89
N GLU A 880 64.41 23.78 -109.64
CA GLU A 880 65.76 24.31 -109.42
C GLU A 880 66.38 23.92 -108.07
N ASP A 881 65.56 23.48 -107.10
CA ASP A 881 65.99 22.90 -105.82
C ASP A 881 66.37 21.41 -105.93
N GLY A 882 66.13 20.77 -107.08
CA GLY A 882 66.37 19.34 -107.30
C GLY A 882 65.30 18.41 -106.72
N ASP A 883 64.25 18.95 -106.09
CA ASP A 883 63.17 18.19 -105.42
C ASP A 883 62.07 17.75 -106.41
N MET A 884 62.49 17.37 -107.62
CA MET A 884 61.68 16.72 -108.66
C MET A 884 62.59 16.04 -109.69
N ASN A 885 62.26 14.81 -110.11
CA ASN A 885 62.95 14.16 -111.22
C ASN A 885 62.67 14.89 -112.55
N PRO A 886 63.66 15.10 -113.43
CA PRO A 886 63.49 15.86 -114.67
C PRO A 886 62.39 15.30 -115.59
N ILE A 887 61.35 16.09 -115.85
CA ILE A 887 60.26 15.71 -116.77
C ILE A 887 60.69 16.07 -118.19
N THR A 888 61.08 15.06 -118.96
CA THR A 888 61.51 15.21 -120.36
C THR A 888 60.35 14.86 -121.30
N PHE A 889 60.04 15.76 -122.24
CA PHE A 889 58.95 15.62 -123.21
C PHE A 889 59.38 16.16 -124.58
N VAL A 890 58.69 15.77 -125.65
CA VAL A 890 58.88 16.36 -126.98
C VAL A 890 57.76 17.37 -127.23
N SER A 891 58.07 18.57 -127.71
CA SER A 891 57.06 19.58 -128.02
C SER A 891 56.16 19.15 -129.19
N SER A 892 54.91 19.59 -129.19
CA SER A 892 53.94 19.38 -130.28
C SER A 892 53.41 20.72 -130.80
N ASP A 893 52.36 20.66 -131.63
CA ASP A 893 51.50 21.78 -132.05
C ASP A 893 50.62 22.36 -130.92
N SER A 894 50.86 21.93 -129.68
CA SER A 894 50.02 22.11 -128.52
C SER A 894 50.88 22.10 -127.24
N PRO A 895 50.50 22.81 -126.17
CA PRO A 895 51.31 22.84 -124.95
C PRO A 895 51.18 21.54 -124.16
N TYR A 896 52.31 21.05 -123.64
CA TYR A 896 52.40 19.88 -122.77
C TYR A 896 51.94 20.24 -121.35
N THR A 897 50.89 19.59 -120.86
CA THR A 897 50.31 19.87 -119.53
C THR A 897 50.94 18.98 -118.45
N VAL A 898 51.46 19.61 -117.40
CA VAL A 898 51.90 18.98 -116.16
C VAL A 898 50.93 19.38 -115.04
N LYS A 899 50.52 18.42 -114.21
CA LYS A 899 49.58 18.63 -113.08
C LYS A 899 50.22 18.21 -111.76
N ARG A 900 49.66 18.73 -110.65
CA ARG A 900 50.11 18.45 -109.27
C ARG A 900 51.57 18.86 -109.02
N LEU A 901 51.99 19.99 -109.59
CA LEU A 901 53.30 20.59 -109.32
C LEU A 901 53.26 21.41 -108.03
N SER A 902 54.17 21.12 -107.09
CA SER A 902 54.39 21.99 -105.93
C SER A 902 54.80 23.40 -106.36
N PRO A 903 54.34 24.46 -105.68
CA PRO A 903 54.82 25.81 -105.93
C PRO A 903 56.33 25.93 -105.76
N GLY A 904 56.98 26.77 -106.56
CA GLY A 904 58.44 26.98 -106.49
C GLY A 904 59.06 27.33 -107.84
N ILE A 905 60.39 27.36 -107.89
CA ILE A 905 61.14 27.76 -109.09
C ILE A 905 61.48 26.54 -109.94
N TYR A 906 61.07 26.59 -111.21
CA TYR A 906 61.31 25.56 -112.22
C TYR A 906 62.10 26.16 -113.38
N SER A 907 62.68 25.29 -114.20
CA SER A 907 63.28 25.68 -115.47
C SER A 907 62.89 24.76 -116.61
N LEU A 908 62.63 25.36 -117.77
CA LEU A 908 62.37 24.67 -119.02
C LEU A 908 63.59 24.85 -119.92
N THR A 909 64.22 23.75 -120.31
CA THR A 909 65.43 23.72 -121.14
C THR A 909 65.14 23.10 -122.50
N GLU A 910 65.51 23.78 -123.58
CA GLU A 910 65.63 23.19 -124.92
C GLU A 910 66.88 22.28 -124.92
N VAL A 911 66.68 20.97 -124.78
CA VAL A 911 67.77 19.97 -124.80
C VAL A 911 68.18 19.63 -126.22
N GLU A 912 67.20 19.60 -127.14
CA GLU A 912 67.41 19.38 -128.57
C GLU A 912 66.44 20.27 -129.35
N ALA A 913 66.96 20.98 -130.34
CA ALA A 913 66.19 21.95 -131.10
C ALA A 913 65.46 21.30 -132.29
N PRO A 914 64.29 21.83 -132.69
CA PRO A 914 63.51 21.28 -133.78
C PRO A 914 64.16 21.61 -135.14
N ASP A 915 64.10 20.66 -136.08
CA ASP A 915 64.70 20.77 -137.41
C ASP A 915 64.36 22.11 -138.12
N GLY A 916 65.39 22.80 -138.59
CA GLY A 916 65.28 24.09 -139.29
C GLY A 916 65.41 25.33 -138.40
N TYR A 917 65.36 25.20 -137.07
CA TYR A 917 65.65 26.29 -136.13
C TYR A 917 67.07 26.17 -135.57
N VAL A 918 67.71 27.32 -135.30
CA VAL A 918 68.98 27.32 -134.56
C VAL A 918 68.67 27.06 -133.10
N GLY A 919 69.14 25.93 -132.57
CA GLY A 919 69.05 25.63 -131.15
C GLY A 919 69.82 26.65 -130.33
N THR A 920 69.12 27.28 -129.39
CA THR A 920 69.70 28.30 -128.52
C THR A 920 70.28 27.69 -127.24
N GLY A 921 69.91 26.43 -126.93
CA GLY A 921 70.22 25.81 -125.64
C GLY A 921 69.55 26.54 -124.48
N SER A 922 68.46 27.27 -124.77
CA SER A 922 67.83 28.16 -123.81
C SER A 922 67.28 27.38 -122.63
N LYS A 923 67.76 27.75 -121.44
CA LYS A 923 67.15 27.46 -120.15
C LYS A 923 66.38 28.71 -119.71
N ILE A 924 65.06 28.68 -119.78
CA ILE A 924 64.23 29.70 -119.12
C ILE A 924 63.89 29.22 -117.72
N THR A 925 64.01 30.11 -116.73
CA THR A 925 63.68 29.83 -115.32
C THR A 925 62.47 30.67 -114.95
N PHE A 926 61.50 30.08 -114.28
CA PHE A 926 60.20 30.68 -113.96
C PHE A 926 59.66 30.12 -112.64
N GLU A 927 58.76 30.87 -112.01
CA GLU A 927 58.07 30.42 -110.81
C GLU A 927 56.73 29.77 -111.18
N VAL A 928 56.43 28.61 -110.60
CA VAL A 928 55.09 28.03 -110.55
C VAL A 928 54.43 28.54 -109.28
N LEU A 929 53.50 29.46 -109.43
CA LEU A 929 52.76 30.07 -108.34
C LEU A 929 51.57 29.19 -107.91
N GLU A 930 51.20 29.23 -106.63
CA GLU A 930 49.95 28.65 -106.12
C GLU A 930 48.74 29.49 -106.59
N THR A 931 48.35 29.35 -107.86
CA THR A 931 47.22 30.10 -108.44
C THR A 931 46.25 29.19 -109.18
N GLY A 932 44.95 29.47 -109.03
CA GLY A 932 43.87 28.82 -109.80
C GLY A 932 43.80 29.23 -111.28
N LYS A 933 44.91 29.67 -111.87
CA LYS A 933 45.06 29.94 -113.31
C LYS A 933 46.07 28.96 -113.87
N VAL A 934 45.75 28.32 -114.99
CA VAL A 934 46.73 27.48 -115.72
C VAL A 934 47.86 28.37 -116.20
N GLN A 935 49.04 28.20 -115.61
CA GLN A 935 50.23 28.95 -116.01
C GLN A 935 50.73 28.37 -117.34
N THR A 936 51.07 29.21 -118.31
CA THR A 936 51.58 28.76 -119.61
C THR A 936 52.95 29.39 -119.85
N VAL A 937 53.97 28.56 -120.05
CA VAL A 937 55.36 28.97 -120.22
C VAL A 937 55.85 28.49 -121.56
N ASN A 938 56.28 29.44 -122.40
CA ASN A 938 56.68 29.20 -123.78
C ASN A 938 58.14 29.61 -124.01
N ILE A 939 58.85 28.87 -124.87
CA ILE A 939 60.26 29.11 -125.22
C ILE A 939 60.50 29.14 -126.73
N SER A 940 61.27 30.10 -127.23
CA SER A 940 61.29 30.51 -128.66
C SER A 940 62.70 30.66 -129.27
N ASN A 941 62.79 30.71 -130.61
CA ASN A 941 64.01 30.91 -131.41
C ASN A 941 63.71 31.91 -132.57
N ASP A 942 64.68 32.73 -133.04
CA ASP A 942 64.45 33.87 -133.97
C ASP A 942 65.64 34.26 -134.89
N VAL A 943 65.49 35.26 -135.79
CA VAL A 943 66.47 35.72 -136.81
C VAL A 943 66.54 37.28 -136.92
N THR A 944 67.73 37.85 -137.18
CA THR A 944 68.15 39.22 -136.80
C THR A 944 67.90 40.40 -137.78
N THR A 945 67.43 41.57 -137.29
CA THR A 945 68.07 42.94 -137.37
C THR A 945 67.24 44.07 -136.68
N ILE A 946 67.76 45.31 -136.54
CA ILE A 946 67.49 46.25 -135.41
C ILE A 946 66.98 47.67 -135.79
N SER A 947 66.10 48.28 -134.95
CA SER A 947 66.05 49.74 -134.66
C SER A 947 65.30 50.03 -133.32
N VAL A 948 65.55 51.15 -132.63
CA VAL A 948 65.22 51.38 -131.18
C VAL A 948 64.78 52.83 -130.88
N SER A 949 63.88 53.08 -129.90
CA SER A 949 63.89 54.29 -129.00
C SER A 949 62.69 54.41 -128.03
N ASN A 950 62.93 54.28 -126.72
CA ASN A 950 62.80 55.31 -125.66
C ASN A 950 63.30 54.76 -124.29
N ARG A 951 63.92 55.59 -123.43
CA ARG A 951 64.45 55.12 -122.11
C ARG A 951 64.05 55.99 -120.92
N LYS A 952 63.74 55.34 -119.79
CA LYS A 952 63.26 55.93 -118.52
C LYS A 952 63.90 55.27 -117.29
N LEU A 953 63.77 55.93 -116.13
CA LEU A 953 64.04 55.37 -114.80
C LEU A 953 62.81 55.54 -113.92
N VAL A 954 62.52 54.53 -113.10
CA VAL A 954 61.46 54.51 -112.08
C VAL A 954 62.09 54.15 -110.74
N VAL A 955 61.73 54.88 -109.69
CA VAL A 955 62.12 54.57 -108.30
C VAL A 955 60.86 54.31 -107.50
N ASP A 956 60.74 53.09 -106.99
CA ASP A 956 59.60 52.64 -106.18
C ASP A 956 60.00 52.60 -104.69
N ALA A 957 59.45 53.56 -103.94
CA ALA A 957 59.68 53.74 -102.52
C ALA A 957 58.54 54.59 -101.92
N GLU A 958 58.28 54.39 -100.62
CA GLU A 958 57.21 55.06 -99.87
C GLU A 958 57.19 56.60 -100.03
N GLU A 959 56.01 57.20 -99.84
CA GLU A 959 55.80 58.64 -99.91
C GLU A 959 56.57 59.41 -98.83
N GLY A 960 57.26 60.48 -99.22
CA GLY A 960 57.85 61.45 -98.29
C GLY A 960 59.33 61.27 -97.95
N TYR A 961 60.08 60.45 -98.70
CA TYR A 961 61.52 60.25 -98.52
C TYR A 961 62.31 61.05 -99.56
N LYS A 962 63.49 61.58 -99.19
CA LYS A 962 64.28 62.42 -100.09
C LYS A 962 65.49 61.67 -100.64
N TYR A 963 65.68 61.75 -101.96
CA TYR A 963 66.78 61.11 -102.68
C TYR A 963 67.49 62.10 -103.61
N ARG A 964 68.70 61.75 -104.00
CA ARG A 964 69.47 62.44 -105.05
C ARG A 964 70.03 61.43 -106.04
N LEU A 965 69.83 61.72 -107.31
CA LEU A 965 70.48 61.07 -108.44
C LEU A 965 71.70 61.89 -108.87
N GLU A 966 72.86 61.25 -108.93
CA GLU A 966 74.12 61.83 -109.41
C GLU A 966 74.71 60.94 -110.53
N THR A 967 75.53 61.48 -111.43
CA THR A 967 76.38 60.64 -112.29
C THR A 967 77.52 60.05 -111.46
N ARG A 968 78.18 59.00 -111.98
CA ARG A 968 79.33 58.36 -111.30
C ARG A 968 80.48 59.32 -110.97
N ASP A 969 80.61 60.42 -111.71
CA ASP A 969 81.61 61.48 -111.48
C ASP A 969 81.18 62.54 -110.47
N GLY A 970 80.00 62.38 -109.84
CA GLY A 970 79.50 63.26 -108.77
C GLY A 970 78.75 64.50 -109.23
N VAL A 971 78.30 64.56 -110.49
CA VAL A 971 77.44 65.63 -111.00
C VAL A 971 75.99 65.32 -110.64
N VAL A 972 75.29 66.24 -109.96
CA VAL A 972 73.87 66.05 -109.62
C VAL A 972 73.01 66.10 -110.88
N VAL A 973 72.15 65.08 -111.03
CA VAL A 973 71.21 64.91 -112.14
C VAL A 973 69.81 65.35 -111.71
N ASP A 974 69.36 64.91 -110.52
CA ASP A 974 68.13 65.42 -109.87
C ASP A 974 68.18 65.21 -108.35
N GLU A 975 67.39 65.96 -107.59
CA GLU A 975 67.20 65.80 -106.13
C GLU A 975 65.70 65.92 -105.79
N PHE A 976 65.06 64.77 -105.56
CA PHE A 976 63.61 64.63 -105.49
C PHE A 976 63.12 64.11 -104.13
N LYS A 977 61.82 64.29 -103.87
CA LYS A 977 61.10 63.68 -102.74
C LYS A 977 60.01 62.78 -103.29
N THR A 978 59.94 61.52 -102.84
CA THR A 978 58.98 60.53 -103.35
C THR A 978 57.54 60.90 -103.00
N THR A 979 56.62 60.57 -103.90
CA THR A 979 55.17 60.77 -103.74
C THR A 979 54.47 59.42 -103.61
N LYS A 980 53.15 59.40 -103.35
CA LYS A 980 52.33 58.19 -103.39
C LYS A 980 52.32 57.41 -104.72
N GLU A 981 52.85 57.99 -105.80
CA GLU A 981 53.01 57.36 -107.12
C GLU A 981 54.50 57.09 -107.46
N GLY A 982 55.40 57.17 -106.48
CA GLY A 982 56.85 56.97 -106.64
C GLY A 982 57.55 58.21 -107.23
N TYR A 983 58.56 57.96 -108.07
CA TYR A 983 59.25 58.94 -108.91
C TYR A 983 59.65 58.33 -110.27
N ILE A 984 59.57 59.14 -111.34
CA ILE A 984 59.93 58.74 -112.72
C ILE A 984 60.75 59.87 -113.37
N SER A 985 61.87 59.54 -114.02
CA SER A 985 62.63 60.47 -114.87
C SER A 985 62.65 60.04 -116.34
N ASP A 986 62.36 60.99 -117.23
CA ASP A 986 62.42 60.81 -118.68
C ASP A 986 63.73 61.34 -119.27
N GLY A 987 64.29 60.63 -120.26
CA GLY A 987 65.38 61.16 -121.10
C GLY A 987 66.79 61.05 -120.53
N LEU A 988 67.09 60.01 -119.74
CA LEU A 988 68.46 59.73 -119.30
C LEU A 988 69.38 59.34 -120.47
N GLU A 989 70.57 59.94 -120.52
CA GLU A 989 71.63 59.56 -121.45
C GLU A 989 72.34 58.26 -121.03
N LEU A 990 73.08 57.65 -121.95
CA LEU A 990 73.89 56.45 -121.71
C LEU A 990 75.03 56.75 -120.72
N GLY A 991 75.09 56.02 -119.60
CA GLY A 991 76.13 56.23 -118.58
C GLY A 991 75.87 55.55 -117.25
N ASP A 992 76.81 55.72 -116.31
CA ASP A 992 76.72 55.23 -114.94
C ASP A 992 76.18 56.31 -114.00
N TYR A 993 75.23 55.91 -113.15
CA TYR A 993 74.50 56.76 -112.21
C TYR A 993 74.55 56.20 -110.77
N VAL A 994 74.31 57.08 -109.80
CA VAL A 994 74.34 56.81 -108.36
C VAL A 994 73.12 57.42 -107.70
N LEU A 995 72.34 56.63 -106.96
CA LEU A 995 71.21 57.10 -106.16
C LEU A 995 71.58 57.09 -104.67
N LYS A 996 71.37 58.22 -103.98
CA LYS A 996 71.65 58.43 -102.55
C LYS A 996 70.37 58.84 -101.82
N GLN A 997 70.07 58.21 -100.68
CA GLN A 997 69.06 58.73 -99.74
C GLN A 997 69.67 59.93 -98.98
N LEU A 998 68.85 60.96 -98.71
CA LEU A 998 69.30 62.20 -98.08
C LEU A 998 68.56 62.54 -96.77
N ASP A 999 67.31 62.14 -96.64
CA ASP A 999 66.40 62.58 -95.57
C ASP A 999 65.23 61.60 -95.42
N THR A 1000 64.86 61.25 -94.18
CA THR A 1000 63.75 60.34 -93.84
C THR A 1000 62.70 61.06 -92.98
N PRO A 1001 61.42 60.62 -93.01
CA PRO A 1001 60.45 61.06 -92.01
C PRO A 1001 60.85 60.61 -90.60
N ASN A 1002 60.52 61.42 -89.58
CA ASN A 1002 60.78 61.11 -88.17
C ASN A 1002 60.32 59.68 -87.79
N GLY A 1003 61.19 58.92 -87.12
CA GLY A 1003 60.92 57.52 -86.71
C GLY A 1003 61.42 56.45 -87.70
N VAL A 1004 62.02 56.82 -88.83
CA VAL A 1004 62.59 55.90 -89.83
C VAL A 1004 64.09 56.12 -90.00
N ILE A 1005 64.86 55.03 -89.96
CA ILE A 1005 66.33 55.02 -89.93
C ILE A 1005 66.90 55.27 -91.33
N VAL A 1006 67.89 56.15 -91.44
CA VAL A 1006 68.53 56.50 -92.73
C VAL A 1006 69.46 55.39 -93.20
N ASN A 1007 69.20 54.82 -94.39
CA ASN A 1007 70.10 53.86 -95.01
C ASN A 1007 71.21 54.60 -95.78
N SER A 1008 72.44 54.48 -95.28
CA SER A 1008 73.59 55.27 -95.75
C SER A 1008 74.35 54.67 -96.95
N ASN A 1009 73.85 53.58 -97.55
CA ASN A 1009 74.48 52.92 -98.69
C ASN A 1009 73.96 53.44 -100.05
N PRO A 1010 74.80 54.03 -100.92
CA PRO A 1010 74.38 54.45 -102.26
C PRO A 1010 74.19 53.27 -103.22
N ILE A 1011 73.16 53.35 -104.07
CA ILE A 1011 72.87 52.38 -105.13
C ILE A 1011 73.51 52.85 -106.44
N TYR A 1012 74.17 51.95 -107.17
CA TYR A 1012 74.82 52.22 -108.46
C TYR A 1012 74.11 51.46 -109.58
N PHE A 1013 73.90 52.11 -110.73
CA PHE A 1013 73.30 51.48 -111.92
C PHE A 1013 73.78 52.14 -113.22
N SER A 1014 73.55 51.49 -114.36
CA SER A 1014 73.99 51.95 -115.69
C SER A 1014 72.84 51.96 -116.70
N VAL A 1015 72.72 53.02 -117.48
CA VAL A 1015 71.75 53.16 -118.58
C VAL A 1015 72.44 52.78 -119.90
N THR A 1016 71.87 51.82 -120.63
CA THR A 1016 72.48 51.16 -121.80
C THR A 1016 71.53 51.03 -122.99
N ASP A 1017 72.09 50.71 -124.17
CA ASP A 1017 71.51 49.91 -125.28
C ASP A 1017 70.09 49.33 -125.06
N SER A 1018 69.94 48.49 -124.05
CA SER A 1018 68.81 47.58 -123.84
C SER A 1018 67.69 48.10 -122.94
N ASN A 1019 67.92 49.13 -122.12
CA ASN A 1019 67.09 49.36 -120.93
C ASN A 1019 66.07 50.49 -121.16
N GLU A 1020 64.91 50.17 -121.75
CA GLU A 1020 63.83 51.15 -121.93
C GLU A 1020 63.19 51.60 -120.61
N VAL A 1021 63.24 50.78 -119.56
CA VAL A 1021 62.97 51.18 -118.17
C VAL A 1021 64.01 50.55 -117.24
N SER A 1022 64.60 51.35 -116.35
CA SER A 1022 65.31 50.86 -115.16
C SER A 1022 64.42 51.04 -113.94
N VAL A 1023 64.35 50.05 -113.04
CA VAL A 1023 63.53 50.10 -111.82
C VAL A 1023 64.43 49.86 -110.60
N ILE A 1024 64.28 50.68 -109.55
CA ILE A 1024 65.02 50.56 -108.29
C ILE A 1024 64.03 50.55 -107.12
N ASN A 1025 64.11 49.50 -106.30
CA ASN A 1025 63.29 49.32 -105.10
C ASN A 1025 64.16 49.60 -103.86
N TYR A 1026 63.61 50.29 -102.85
CA TYR A 1026 64.33 50.70 -101.64
C TYR A 1026 63.60 50.22 -100.37
N VAL A 1027 64.34 49.78 -99.35
CA VAL A 1027 63.79 49.25 -98.08
C VAL A 1027 64.45 49.97 -96.90
N ASN A 1028 63.63 50.37 -95.91
CA ASN A 1028 64.05 51.06 -94.68
C ASN A 1028 63.57 50.28 -93.45
N ASP A 1029 64.17 50.56 -92.28
CA ASP A 1029 63.76 50.04 -90.97
C ASP A 1029 63.45 51.20 -90.00
N PHE A 1030 62.77 50.93 -88.89
CA PHE A 1030 62.16 51.95 -88.03
C PHE A 1030 62.13 51.57 -86.55
N THR A 1031 61.96 52.57 -85.68
CA THR A 1031 61.97 52.45 -84.21
C THR A 1031 60.77 51.66 -83.68
N LYS A 1032 60.99 50.88 -82.61
CA LYS A 1032 60.00 49.97 -82.01
C LYS A 1032 60.12 50.04 -80.49
N VAL A 1033 59.00 50.20 -79.78
CA VAL A 1033 58.96 50.48 -78.33
C VAL A 1033 57.91 49.61 -77.65
N GLU A 1034 58.25 49.02 -76.50
CA GLU A 1034 57.35 48.16 -75.71
C GLU A 1034 57.20 48.72 -74.28
N ILE A 1035 55.96 48.80 -73.78
CA ILE A 1035 55.64 49.44 -72.51
C ILE A 1035 54.76 48.52 -71.65
N SER A 1036 55.38 47.93 -70.64
CA SER A 1036 54.71 47.15 -69.61
C SER A 1036 54.16 48.01 -68.48
N LYS A 1037 53.08 47.53 -67.83
CA LYS A 1037 52.42 48.18 -66.71
C LYS A 1037 52.16 47.18 -65.58
N LYS A 1038 53.17 46.99 -64.72
CA LYS A 1038 53.25 45.83 -63.83
C LYS A 1038 52.93 46.12 -62.35
N ASP A 1039 52.63 45.09 -61.58
CA ASP A 1039 52.52 45.16 -60.12
C ASP A 1039 53.91 45.16 -59.48
N MET A 1040 54.15 46.14 -58.60
CA MET A 1040 55.40 46.31 -57.85
C MET A 1040 55.75 45.08 -56.98
N ALA A 1041 54.77 44.27 -56.58
CA ALA A 1041 54.95 43.15 -55.66
C ALA A 1041 55.26 41.81 -56.34
N ASN A 1042 54.73 41.54 -57.54
CA ASN A 1042 54.92 40.26 -58.25
C ASN A 1042 55.36 40.38 -59.73
N SER A 1043 55.41 41.59 -60.29
CA SER A 1043 55.80 41.87 -61.68
C SER A 1043 54.91 41.26 -62.78
N GLU A 1044 53.67 40.88 -62.46
CA GLU A 1044 52.63 40.58 -63.45
C GLU A 1044 52.08 41.89 -64.06
N GLU A 1045 51.59 41.86 -65.31
CA GLU A 1045 50.92 43.01 -65.94
C GLU A 1045 49.59 43.33 -65.24
N ILE A 1046 49.19 44.60 -65.22
CA ILE A 1046 47.93 45.07 -64.64
C ILE A 1046 47.09 45.74 -65.73
N GLU A 1047 45.92 45.17 -66.01
CA GLU A 1047 44.87 45.81 -66.79
C GLU A 1047 44.23 46.98 -66.03
N GLY A 1048 43.89 48.08 -66.73
CA GLY A 1048 43.06 49.17 -66.20
C GLY A 1048 43.78 50.47 -65.79
N ALA A 1049 45.09 50.60 -66.00
CA ALA A 1049 45.79 51.86 -65.77
C ALA A 1049 45.65 52.79 -66.98
N HIS A 1050 45.21 54.04 -66.81
CA HIS A 1050 45.28 55.01 -67.91
C HIS A 1050 46.67 55.64 -67.95
N LEU A 1051 47.38 55.44 -69.05
CA LEU A 1051 48.77 55.82 -69.29
C LEU A 1051 48.85 56.87 -70.39
N VAL A 1052 49.78 57.82 -70.22
CA VAL A 1052 50.00 58.93 -71.15
C VAL A 1052 51.50 59.11 -71.39
N ILE A 1053 51.93 59.02 -72.64
CA ILE A 1053 53.28 59.41 -73.08
C ILE A 1053 53.24 60.88 -73.50
N ARG A 1054 54.21 61.65 -73.02
CA ARG A 1054 54.49 63.00 -73.49
C ARG A 1054 55.92 63.14 -74.00
N ASP A 1055 56.10 63.97 -75.00
CA ASP A 1055 57.42 64.28 -75.56
C ASP A 1055 58.21 65.26 -74.66
N SER A 1056 59.40 65.67 -75.09
CA SER A 1056 60.23 66.67 -74.40
C SER A 1056 59.60 68.07 -74.29
N ASN A 1057 58.58 68.40 -75.10
CA ASN A 1057 57.82 69.65 -75.01
C ASN A 1057 56.60 69.55 -74.07
N GLY A 1058 56.20 68.33 -73.70
CA GLY A 1058 55.06 68.03 -72.83
C GLY A 1058 53.75 67.78 -73.57
N GLU A 1059 53.75 67.72 -74.90
CA GLU A 1059 52.56 67.37 -75.70
C GLU A 1059 52.28 65.86 -75.60
N VAL A 1060 51.00 65.47 -75.62
CA VAL A 1060 50.63 64.04 -75.59
C VAL A 1060 50.95 63.43 -76.95
N VAL A 1061 51.71 62.34 -76.94
CA VAL A 1061 52.08 61.60 -78.16
C VAL A 1061 51.21 60.37 -78.31
N GLU A 1062 50.94 59.67 -77.21
CA GLU A 1062 50.01 58.54 -77.17
C GLU A 1062 49.43 58.38 -75.76
N GLU A 1063 48.17 57.93 -75.67
CA GLU A 1063 47.54 57.56 -74.40
C GLU A 1063 46.61 56.34 -74.58
N TRP A 1064 46.60 55.44 -73.59
CA TRP A 1064 45.85 54.18 -73.62
C TRP A 1064 45.51 53.71 -72.20
N THR A 1065 44.63 52.71 -72.11
CA THR A 1065 44.42 51.94 -70.87
C THR A 1065 45.20 50.63 -70.98
N SER A 1066 46.02 50.29 -69.97
CA SER A 1066 46.81 49.05 -69.96
C SER A 1066 45.94 47.79 -69.94
N THR A 1067 46.49 46.70 -70.47
CA THR A 1067 45.91 45.35 -70.52
C THR A 1067 46.78 44.36 -69.72
N ASP A 1068 46.49 43.06 -69.82
CA ASP A 1068 47.30 41.95 -69.33
C ASP A 1068 48.58 41.68 -70.15
N THR A 1069 48.92 42.59 -71.08
CA THR A 1069 49.95 42.46 -72.10
C THR A 1069 50.70 43.80 -72.27
N PRO A 1070 51.99 43.80 -72.64
CA PRO A 1070 52.71 45.04 -72.93
C PRO A 1070 52.11 45.79 -74.12
N HIS A 1071 52.04 47.12 -74.02
CA HIS A 1071 51.60 47.97 -75.14
C HIS A 1071 52.78 48.25 -76.08
N TYR A 1072 52.57 48.19 -77.39
CA TYR A 1072 53.64 48.18 -78.38
C TYR A 1072 53.43 49.26 -79.46
N ILE A 1073 54.46 50.08 -79.69
CA ILE A 1073 54.42 51.31 -80.48
C ILE A 1073 55.56 51.29 -81.51
N GLU A 1074 55.24 51.54 -82.78
CA GLU A 1074 56.23 51.64 -83.87
C GLU A 1074 56.34 53.07 -84.41
N LYS A 1075 57.52 53.41 -84.94
CA LYS A 1075 57.84 54.72 -85.53
C LYS A 1075 57.76 55.91 -84.56
N LEU A 1076 57.80 55.65 -83.24
CA LEU A 1076 57.95 56.70 -82.22
C LEU A 1076 59.30 57.41 -82.44
N PRO A 1077 59.34 58.75 -82.62
CA PRO A 1077 60.58 59.45 -82.97
C PRO A 1077 61.72 59.28 -81.95
N VAL A 1078 62.95 59.52 -82.39
CA VAL A 1078 64.16 59.45 -81.55
C VAL A 1078 64.17 60.65 -80.59
N GLY A 1079 64.30 60.40 -79.28
CA GLY A 1079 64.31 61.44 -78.25
C GLY A 1079 63.87 60.96 -76.86
N SER A 1080 63.85 61.88 -75.90
CA SER A 1080 63.43 61.61 -74.52
C SER A 1080 61.93 61.83 -74.31
N TYR A 1081 61.27 60.87 -73.67
CA TYR A 1081 59.84 60.81 -73.42
C TYR A 1081 59.52 60.66 -71.93
N THR A 1082 58.29 61.00 -71.57
CA THR A 1082 57.75 60.93 -70.21
C THR A 1082 56.46 60.11 -70.19
N LEU A 1083 56.48 58.95 -69.54
CA LEU A 1083 55.32 58.11 -69.27
C LEU A 1083 54.73 58.48 -67.91
N THR A 1084 53.44 58.81 -67.85
CA THR A 1084 52.73 59.17 -66.62
C THR A 1084 51.41 58.42 -66.52
N GLU A 1085 51.07 57.91 -65.34
CA GLU A 1085 49.74 57.37 -65.06
C GLU A 1085 48.78 58.51 -64.67
N THR A 1086 47.63 58.58 -65.34
CA THR A 1086 46.58 59.57 -65.05
C THR A 1086 45.37 58.98 -64.33
N ILE A 1087 45.15 57.67 -64.44
CA ILE A 1087 44.14 56.91 -63.69
C ILE A 1087 44.76 55.59 -63.24
N ALA A 1088 44.64 55.26 -61.96
CA ALA A 1088 45.10 53.99 -61.41
C ALA A 1088 44.12 52.85 -61.77
N PRO A 1089 44.59 51.60 -61.95
CA PRO A 1089 43.71 50.44 -61.93
C PRO A 1089 42.99 50.31 -60.59
N ASP A 1090 41.78 49.74 -60.61
CA ASP A 1090 40.99 49.52 -59.38
C ASP A 1090 41.78 48.70 -58.35
N GLY A 1091 41.84 49.21 -57.11
CA GLY A 1091 42.60 48.61 -56.01
C GLY A 1091 44.09 48.98 -55.94
N TYR A 1092 44.59 49.84 -56.84
CA TYR A 1092 45.97 50.35 -56.82
C TYR A 1092 46.06 51.84 -56.45
N VAL A 1093 47.21 52.25 -55.92
CA VAL A 1093 47.53 53.66 -55.69
C VAL A 1093 48.00 54.29 -57.00
N LEU A 1094 47.45 55.45 -57.37
CA LEU A 1094 47.89 56.24 -58.54
C LEU A 1094 49.39 56.54 -58.44
N ASN A 1095 50.17 56.11 -59.43
CA ASN A 1095 51.59 56.38 -59.49
C ASN A 1095 51.85 57.81 -59.96
N ALA A 1096 51.91 58.73 -58.99
CA ALA A 1096 52.26 60.14 -59.19
C ALA A 1096 53.72 60.39 -59.65
N SER A 1097 54.48 59.34 -59.99
CA SER A 1097 55.86 59.42 -60.49
C SER A 1097 55.91 59.23 -62.00
N THR A 1098 56.21 60.29 -62.73
CA THR A 1098 56.52 60.20 -64.16
C THR A 1098 57.80 59.39 -64.38
N VAL A 1099 57.72 58.35 -65.21
CA VAL A 1099 58.87 57.57 -65.68
C VAL A 1099 59.44 58.27 -66.92
N THR A 1100 60.74 58.50 -66.96
CA THR A 1100 61.44 58.97 -68.17
C THR A 1100 62.05 57.78 -68.92
N PHE A 1101 61.95 57.79 -70.25
CA PHE A 1101 62.62 56.83 -71.12
C PHE A 1101 63.12 57.55 -72.38
N GLU A 1102 64.07 56.95 -73.08
CA GLU A 1102 64.65 57.50 -74.31
C GLU A 1102 64.47 56.50 -75.44
N VAL A 1103 64.00 56.97 -76.59
CA VAL A 1103 63.93 56.19 -77.83
C VAL A 1103 65.18 56.51 -78.62
N LEU A 1104 66.02 55.50 -78.83
CA LEU A 1104 67.25 55.55 -79.61
C LEU A 1104 66.98 55.25 -81.09
N GLU A 1105 67.89 55.67 -81.96
CA GLU A 1105 67.87 55.38 -83.40
C GLU A 1105 68.31 53.92 -83.68
N SER A 1106 67.47 52.95 -83.29
CA SER A 1106 67.64 51.53 -83.62
C SER A 1106 66.32 50.89 -84.06
N GLY A 1107 66.43 49.85 -84.89
CA GLY A 1107 65.34 48.97 -85.30
C GLY A 1107 65.02 47.86 -84.29
N ASP A 1108 65.81 47.73 -83.23
CA ASP A 1108 65.52 46.84 -82.10
C ASP A 1108 64.30 47.32 -81.29
N ILE A 1109 63.64 46.39 -80.59
CA ILE A 1109 62.55 46.71 -79.66
C ILE A 1109 63.14 47.26 -78.36
N GLN A 1110 62.72 48.47 -77.98
CA GLN A 1110 63.20 49.20 -76.82
C GLN A 1110 62.12 49.20 -75.73
N SER A 1111 62.35 48.53 -74.60
CA SER A 1111 61.32 48.35 -73.58
C SER A 1111 61.47 49.26 -72.36
N THR A 1112 60.33 49.69 -71.81
CA THR A 1112 60.23 50.38 -70.51
C THR A 1112 59.09 49.80 -69.68
N THR A 1113 59.05 50.08 -68.38
CA THR A 1113 58.04 49.53 -67.47
C THR A 1113 57.68 50.53 -66.38
N MET A 1114 56.39 50.77 -66.21
CA MET A 1114 55.85 51.47 -65.05
C MET A 1114 55.23 50.46 -64.08
N PHE A 1115 55.40 50.69 -62.78
CA PHE A 1115 54.86 49.83 -61.73
C PHE A 1115 53.82 50.55 -60.87
N ASN A 1116 52.79 49.83 -60.40
CA ASN A 1116 51.91 50.32 -59.32
C ASN A 1116 52.01 49.48 -58.06
N SER A 1117 51.77 50.14 -56.93
CA SER A 1117 51.57 49.49 -55.63
C SER A 1117 50.08 49.35 -55.34
N ARG A 1118 49.64 48.21 -54.82
CA ARG A 1118 48.25 48.01 -54.34
C ARG A 1118 47.93 48.97 -53.19
N LEU A 1119 46.65 49.31 -53.02
CA LEU A 1119 46.15 50.04 -51.86
C LEU A 1119 46.32 49.19 -50.58
N VAL A 1120 47.37 49.48 -49.81
CA VAL A 1120 47.64 48.82 -48.53
C VAL A 1120 46.88 49.53 -47.40
N GLU A 1121 45.85 48.89 -46.85
CA GLU A 1121 45.37 49.22 -45.51
C GLU A 1121 46.47 48.87 -44.50
N VAL A 1122 46.95 49.86 -43.72
CA VAL A 1122 48.10 49.68 -42.82
C VAL A 1122 47.64 49.19 -41.44
N PRO A 1123 47.96 47.95 -41.01
CA PRO A 1123 47.45 47.37 -39.76
C PRO A 1123 48.37 47.67 -38.57
N ASN A 1124 47.79 47.98 -37.39
CA ASN A 1124 48.53 48.38 -36.18
C ASN A 1124 47.66 48.17 -34.92
N THR A 1125 48.17 47.84 -33.72
CA THR A 1125 49.43 47.19 -33.30
C THR A 1125 49.29 46.70 -31.85
N GLY A 1126 50.14 45.78 -31.41
CA GLY A 1126 50.29 45.47 -29.98
C GLY A 1126 51.21 46.44 -29.23
N SER A 1127 50.81 46.84 -28.02
CA SER A 1127 51.64 47.39 -26.91
C SER A 1127 52.62 48.55 -27.17
N ASN A 1128 52.41 49.66 -26.46
CA ASN A 1128 53.33 50.05 -25.37
C ASN A 1128 52.68 51.06 -24.40
N ALA A 1129 53.29 51.26 -23.22
CA ALA A 1129 52.68 51.95 -22.08
C ALA A 1129 53.46 53.19 -21.60
N THR A 1130 52.78 54.12 -20.91
CA THR A 1130 53.18 54.84 -19.66
C THR A 1130 52.14 55.95 -19.38
N TYR A 1131 51.09 55.73 -18.56
CA TYR A 1131 51.01 55.83 -17.08
C TYR A 1131 50.78 57.24 -16.50
N ILE A 1132 49.57 57.46 -15.94
CA ILE A 1132 49.12 58.41 -14.90
C ILE A 1132 47.57 58.42 -14.98
N TYR A 1133 46.75 57.93 -14.03
CA TYR A 1133 46.88 56.97 -12.91
C TYR A 1133 45.62 56.03 -13.03
N LEU A 1134 44.99 55.32 -12.06
CA LEU A 1134 45.18 55.02 -10.62
C LEU A 1134 44.30 53.78 -10.27
N VAL A 1135 44.68 52.74 -9.52
CA VAL A 1135 45.97 52.02 -9.43
C VAL A 1135 45.71 50.58 -8.91
N GLY A 1136 46.35 49.57 -9.48
CA GLY A 1136 46.45 48.21 -8.92
C GLY A 1136 45.21 47.28 -9.09
N GLY A 1137 45.36 45.96 -8.89
CA GLY A 1137 46.55 45.17 -8.56
C GLY A 1137 46.22 43.98 -7.63
N LEU A 1138 47.07 42.94 -7.64
CA LEU A 1138 46.92 41.67 -6.89
C LEU A 1138 45.77 40.76 -7.41
N LEU A 1139 45.81 39.42 -7.32
CA LEU A 1139 46.87 38.50 -6.88
C LEU A 1139 46.73 37.11 -7.55
N ILE A 1140 47.82 36.33 -7.51
CA ILE A 1140 47.77 34.86 -7.55
C ILE A 1140 47.28 34.36 -6.17
N ILE A 1141 46.35 33.39 -6.08
CA ILE A 1141 46.30 32.33 -5.04
C ILE A 1141 45.04 31.46 -5.18
N ILE A 1142 45.25 30.13 -5.16
CA ILE A 1142 44.31 29.01 -4.86
C ILE A 1142 42.93 29.00 -5.56
N GLY A 1143 42.49 27.91 -6.20
CA GLY A 1143 43.18 26.63 -6.43
C GLY A 1143 42.20 25.45 -6.55
N GLY A 1144 42.46 24.55 -7.50
CA GLY A 1144 41.76 23.27 -7.60
C GLY A 1144 42.22 22.30 -6.52
N SER A 1145 41.72 22.45 -5.29
CA SER A 1145 41.92 21.49 -4.19
C SER A 1145 40.89 21.71 -3.07
N LEU A 1146 39.89 20.84 -3.01
CA LEU A 1146 39.46 20.09 -1.81
C LEU A 1146 38.32 19.13 -2.18
N MET A 1147 38.66 18.11 -2.98
CA MET A 1147 38.00 16.81 -2.80
C MET A 1147 38.48 16.27 -1.44
N TYR A 1148 37.57 15.77 -0.59
CA TYR A 1148 37.86 15.29 0.77
C TYR A 1148 38.21 16.47 1.73
N ILE A 1149 37.76 16.57 2.98
CA ILE A 1149 37.41 15.57 4.02
C ILE A 1149 36.11 15.99 4.77
N SER A 1150 35.49 15.04 5.49
CA SER A 1150 34.28 15.16 6.34
C SER A 1150 32.98 15.23 5.52
N TYR A 1151 32.21 14.15 5.30
CA TYR A 1151 31.87 13.02 6.18
C TYR A 1151 31.24 13.46 7.52
N LYS A 1152 29.95 13.10 7.71
CA LYS A 1152 29.05 13.47 8.83
C LYS A 1152 28.72 15.00 8.89
N ASN A 1153 27.53 15.43 9.33
CA ASN A 1153 26.50 14.69 10.08
C ASN A 1153 25.04 15.17 9.85
N LYS A 1154 24.12 14.24 10.12
CA LYS A 1154 22.68 14.36 10.40
C LYS A 1154 22.03 15.75 10.64
N ASN A 1155 20.85 15.89 10.02
CA ASN A 1155 19.58 16.40 10.59
C ASN A 1155 19.53 17.75 11.35
N LYS A 1156 18.70 18.69 10.85
CA LYS A 1156 17.44 19.09 11.55
C LYS A 1156 16.45 19.95 10.74
N LYS A 1157 15.26 19.37 10.51
CA LYS A 1157 13.89 19.90 10.76
C LYS A 1157 13.59 21.42 10.67
N LYS A 1158 12.46 21.69 9.99
CA LYS A 1158 11.52 22.85 10.14
C LYS A 1158 12.07 24.21 9.66
N SER A 1159 11.27 25.17 9.16
CA SER A 1159 9.83 25.40 9.34
C SER A 1159 9.20 26.22 8.20
N ARG A 1160 7.91 25.96 7.91
CA ARG A 1160 6.89 26.86 7.30
C ARG A 1160 7.28 27.77 6.12
N LYS A 1161 6.65 27.48 4.96
CA LYS A 1161 6.01 28.55 4.17
C LYS A 1161 4.94 29.25 5.03
N ASN A 1162 4.84 30.56 4.86
CA ASN A 1162 3.58 31.31 4.90
C ASN A 1162 3.53 32.10 3.58
N ILE A 1163 2.33 32.35 3.07
CA ILE A 1163 2.06 32.71 1.66
C ILE A 1163 2.24 31.49 0.74
#